data_AF-A0AA36C7F7-F1
#
_entry.id   AF-A0AA36C7F7-F1
#
_cell.length_a   1.000
_cell.length_b   1.000
_cell.length_c   1.000
_cell.angle_alpha   90.00
_cell.angle_beta   90.00
_cell.angle_gamma   90.00
#
_symmetry.space_group_name_H-M   'P 1'
#
loop_
_entity.id
_entity.type
_entity.pdbx_description
1 polymer ?
#
loop_
_entity_poly.entity_id
_entity_poly.type
_entity_poly.pdbx_seq_one_letter_code
_entity_poly.pdbx_strand_id
1 'polypeptide(L)'
;MVVEVTAALSGLDCITEVSETWNAFGAGQPCVLGIDEAGRGPVLGPMVYGCAISPVDKDAELRSLGVDDSKALTEAKREEIFDDMIDNGETKQVVAWAIQCLSAQYISSSMLKRNKISLNEISHNSAIQLIRDALAANVNVVEIFVDTVGPKATYQAKLERIFPGISITVSEKADSKYPIVSAASIAAKVTRDRRLRAWEFRETGVNVPEAGFGSGYPGDPNTKKFLAGGVDPIFGFSSLIRFSWKTADLIVEKRCAKAAWDDEDAAQSSLKGFLSSKGALPTNRHQFFQDLTAAFLIYIGNSIYHFYQIFVPELCDLAQDTGNCLEPFSIKDNVVRLRVYTSLTSRPIPLGTLVYEEPALRIDEALEKKINISLPGPTLNNGTLFVHAILLPSDFEGVNVNAARWRVIQSGLITTYTEPIPKTFNLMGGNDEVSAATKAKKAIKPIAHLRSSIPLVGLTGSPIFKARAIPHEVYRLLETDEVDGRLVYYPLLYLNSLSFGSKNILEITPTQKEYEITVDYRPAGVGKLRLMVTATMSMMQLKSMGFNEKDLDDVRGLFVDTNLYLLGVTFLVSALHLLFDVLSFKNDISFWRQKKTMEGLSTKALLWRAFSYTVIFFYLMDQRTSLLVLVPSGISCLIEYWKCTKALKISLTFIGGLPRISFGAQTAKEAETDAFDAQAMKWLALLMLPLCVGGAIYSLAYVPHKSWYSWCIESMANGVYAFGFLFMLPQLFVNYKLKSVAHLPWRAFMYKAFNTFIDDLFAFVITMPTAHRVACFRDDIVFVIYLYQRWLYPIDYKRVNEFGDSGDAEAEEVPRPKTPETPKKTAQAIHPETPKSRHAKKMTTTEGDKVIKINKWDQVTVRNSLDDTVKEILNKRVGWQEYYSLFDGRLLISFIAVCFSGFAAAWHYVVPFEEVKPVLIICSTGYFMTVGILQLYQWYVERGCFYQAMENDGKFKRAWKWSSDMKSYDDKYTLSASYSQDNRSAQGNVTKSISAYITEDGEIVKPILKLEIEKLYKDLVRNE
;
A
#
# COMPACT_ATOMS: atom_id res chain seq x y z
N MET A 1 -18.99 -24.01 44.77
CA MET A 1 -19.76 -22.93 44.12
C MET A 1 -19.43 -22.92 42.63
N VAL A 2 -19.84 -23.97 41.90
CA VAL A 2 -19.60 -24.17 40.45
C VAL A 2 -20.84 -24.85 39.83
N VAL A 3 -22.03 -24.40 40.27
CA VAL A 3 -23.32 -24.92 39.78
C VAL A 3 -24.28 -23.74 39.68
N GLU A 4 -23.97 -22.74 38.84
CA GLU A 4 -24.91 -21.64 38.53
C GLU A 4 -24.49 -20.76 37.34
N VAL A 5 -23.78 -21.31 36.34
CA VAL A 5 -23.48 -20.60 35.07
C VAL A 5 -24.08 -21.29 33.85
N THR A 6 -24.60 -22.52 33.99
CA THR A 6 -25.21 -23.28 32.90
C THR A 6 -26.66 -22.93 32.60
N ALA A 7 -27.37 -22.20 33.47
CA ALA A 7 -28.78 -21.85 33.25
C ALA A 7 -29.01 -20.64 32.32
N ALA A 8 -28.00 -19.77 32.14
CA ALA A 8 -28.11 -18.55 31.32
C ALA A 8 -28.05 -18.80 29.79
N LEU A 9 -27.67 -20.01 29.35
CA LEU A 9 -27.57 -20.38 27.93
C LEU A 9 -28.89 -20.91 27.32
N SER A 10 -29.93 -21.12 28.14
CA SER A 10 -31.22 -21.69 27.73
C SER A 10 -32.11 -20.81 26.83
N GLY A 11 -31.65 -19.63 26.41
CA GLY A 11 -32.38 -18.71 25.51
C GLY A 11 -31.89 -18.69 24.05
N LEU A 12 -30.73 -19.29 23.78
CA LEU A 12 -30.07 -19.31 22.47
C LEU A 12 -30.42 -20.55 21.64
N ASP A 13 -31.16 -21.50 22.20
CA ASP A 13 -31.41 -22.79 21.57
C ASP A 13 -32.50 -22.70 20.49
N CYS A 14 -32.24 -23.36 19.36
CA CYS A 14 -33.22 -23.63 18.33
C CYS A 14 -34.03 -24.85 18.78
N ILE A 15 -35.31 -24.66 19.10
CA ILE A 15 -36.17 -25.75 19.58
C ILE A 15 -36.85 -26.40 18.38
N THR A 16 -36.70 -27.72 18.25
CA THR A 16 -37.44 -28.52 17.26
C THR A 16 -38.57 -29.28 17.96
N GLU A 17 -39.80 -29.07 17.50
CA GLU A 17 -41.01 -29.77 17.93
C GLU A 17 -41.48 -30.69 16.81
N VAL A 18 -41.94 -31.90 17.15
CA VAL A 18 -42.36 -32.90 16.17
C VAL A 18 -43.70 -33.51 16.56
N SER A 19 -44.46 -33.98 15.57
CA SER A 19 -45.69 -34.73 15.79
C SER A 19 -45.42 -36.08 16.46
N GLU A 20 -46.39 -36.62 17.20
CA GLU A 20 -46.28 -37.94 17.85
C GLU A 20 -45.92 -39.08 16.88
N THR A 21 -46.41 -38.99 15.64
CA THR A 21 -46.19 -39.98 14.58
C THR A 21 -44.90 -39.78 13.78
N TRP A 22 -44.04 -38.82 14.16
CA TRP A 22 -42.85 -38.43 13.40
C TRP A 22 -41.83 -39.58 13.21
N ASN A 23 -41.60 -40.37 14.25
CA ASN A 23 -40.62 -41.45 14.21
C ASN A 23 -41.13 -42.64 13.39
N ALA A 24 -40.35 -43.05 12.38
CA ALA A 24 -40.69 -44.11 11.42
C ALA A 24 -42.02 -43.89 10.69
N PHE A 25 -42.41 -42.63 10.46
CA PHE A 25 -43.63 -42.27 9.76
C PHE A 25 -43.71 -42.93 8.36
N GLY A 26 -44.90 -43.39 7.99
CA GLY A 26 -45.14 -44.11 6.73
C GLY A 26 -44.64 -45.57 6.72
N ALA A 27 -44.07 -46.08 7.81
CA ALA A 27 -43.65 -47.48 7.96
C ALA A 27 -42.78 -48.02 6.78
N GLY A 28 -41.94 -47.16 6.19
CA GLY A 28 -41.07 -47.49 5.06
C GLY A 28 -41.66 -47.21 3.67
N GLN A 29 -42.92 -46.77 3.57
CA GLN A 29 -43.51 -46.29 2.33
C GLN A 29 -42.81 -45.02 1.81
N PRO A 30 -42.67 -44.83 0.49
CA PRO A 30 -42.14 -43.61 -0.10
C PRO A 30 -42.95 -42.38 0.33
N CYS A 31 -42.27 -41.38 0.89
CA CYS A 31 -42.89 -40.16 1.41
C CYS A 31 -42.39 -38.92 0.65
N VAL A 32 -43.27 -37.91 0.57
CA VAL A 32 -42.96 -36.56 0.12
C VAL A 32 -42.78 -35.65 1.33
N LEU A 33 -41.78 -34.77 1.28
CA LEU A 33 -41.49 -33.80 2.32
C LEU A 33 -41.65 -32.36 1.80
N GLY A 34 -42.35 -31.51 2.53
CA GLY A 34 -42.54 -30.09 2.24
C GLY A 34 -41.88 -29.21 3.30
N ILE A 35 -41.23 -28.11 2.89
CA ILE A 35 -40.61 -27.13 3.78
C ILE A 35 -41.07 -25.72 3.43
N ASP A 36 -41.46 -24.97 4.45
CA ASP A 36 -41.75 -23.54 4.35
C ASP A 36 -41.36 -22.81 5.65
N GLU A 37 -41.32 -21.49 5.63
CA GLU A 37 -41.04 -20.66 6.80
C GLU A 37 -42.12 -19.60 7.09
N ALA A 38 -42.18 -19.20 8.37
CA ALA A 38 -42.97 -18.08 8.85
C ALA A 38 -42.10 -17.13 9.69
N GLY A 39 -42.41 -15.84 9.63
CA GLY A 39 -41.72 -14.85 10.47
C GLY A 39 -40.32 -14.47 9.97
N ARG A 40 -40.05 -14.56 8.66
CA ARG A 40 -38.77 -14.09 8.08
C ARG A 40 -38.59 -12.56 8.15
N GLY A 41 -39.62 -11.78 7.84
CA GLY A 41 -39.57 -10.31 7.77
C GLY A 41 -39.76 -9.50 9.08
N PRO A 42 -40.50 -9.97 10.09
CA PRO A 42 -40.72 -9.27 11.36
C PRO A 42 -39.44 -8.86 12.08
N VAL A 43 -39.49 -7.70 12.75
CA VAL A 43 -38.46 -7.25 13.70
C VAL A 43 -38.70 -7.82 15.11
N LEU A 44 -39.94 -8.26 15.40
CA LEU A 44 -40.31 -8.94 16.64
C LEU A 44 -40.53 -10.44 16.42
N GLY A 45 -40.18 -11.22 17.43
CA GLY A 45 -40.55 -12.63 17.54
C GLY A 45 -39.65 -13.59 16.75
N PRO A 46 -39.91 -14.90 16.87
CA PRO A 46 -39.09 -15.94 16.27
C PRO A 46 -39.31 -16.05 14.75
N MET A 47 -38.34 -16.65 14.07
CA MET A 47 -38.51 -17.18 12.72
C MET A 47 -38.75 -18.69 12.84
N VAL A 48 -39.80 -19.20 12.23
CA VAL A 48 -40.25 -20.58 12.41
C VAL A 48 -40.18 -21.31 11.09
N TYR A 49 -39.43 -22.39 11.02
CA TYR A 49 -39.39 -23.30 9.87
C TYR A 49 -40.33 -24.47 10.12
N GLY A 50 -41.24 -24.74 9.18
CA GLY A 50 -42.12 -25.90 9.21
C GLY A 50 -41.68 -26.95 8.20
N CYS A 51 -41.85 -28.21 8.58
CA CYS A 51 -41.64 -29.39 7.76
C CYS A 51 -42.88 -30.28 7.88
N ALA A 52 -43.41 -30.76 6.76
CA ALA A 52 -44.50 -31.72 6.73
C ALA A 52 -44.13 -32.91 5.84
N ILE A 53 -44.57 -34.10 6.23
CA ILE A 53 -44.29 -35.36 5.55
C ILE A 53 -45.60 -36.11 5.34
N SER A 54 -45.81 -36.64 4.14
CA SER A 54 -46.97 -37.49 3.81
C SER A 54 -46.56 -38.61 2.86
N PRO A 55 -47.14 -39.83 2.96
CA PRO A 55 -46.95 -40.87 1.96
C PRO A 55 -47.39 -40.41 0.57
N VAL A 56 -46.66 -40.81 -0.48
CA VAL A 56 -46.93 -40.38 -1.86
C VAL A 56 -48.35 -40.75 -2.34
N ASP A 57 -48.91 -41.86 -1.83
CA ASP A 57 -50.24 -42.37 -2.16
C ASP A 57 -51.39 -41.62 -1.47
N LYS A 58 -51.10 -40.76 -0.49
CA LYS A 58 -52.10 -40.02 0.30
C LYS A 58 -52.30 -38.56 -0.11
N ASP A 59 -51.84 -38.13 -1.29
CA ASP A 59 -52.01 -36.73 -1.77
C ASP A 59 -53.49 -36.29 -1.79
N ALA A 60 -54.42 -37.18 -2.16
CA ALA A 60 -55.85 -36.87 -2.18
C ALA A 60 -56.43 -36.66 -0.77
N GLU A 61 -56.01 -37.47 0.20
CA GLU A 61 -56.37 -37.33 1.61
C GLU A 61 -55.80 -36.03 2.18
N LEU A 62 -54.53 -35.72 1.86
CA LEU A 62 -53.89 -34.47 2.25
C LEU A 62 -54.66 -33.25 1.72
N ARG A 63 -55.08 -33.24 0.46
CA ARG A 63 -55.92 -32.16 -0.11
C ARG A 63 -57.29 -32.05 0.55
N SER A 64 -57.88 -33.17 0.96
CA SER A 64 -59.19 -33.19 1.63
C SER A 64 -59.19 -32.54 3.01
N LEU A 65 -58.01 -32.39 3.65
CA LEU A 65 -57.82 -31.62 4.89
C LEU A 65 -57.97 -30.11 4.69
N GLY A 66 -58.11 -29.63 3.45
CA GLY A 66 -58.27 -28.20 3.16
C GLY A 66 -56.97 -27.40 3.24
N VAL A 67 -55.82 -28.07 3.11
CA VAL A 67 -54.48 -27.44 3.02
C VAL A 67 -54.23 -26.78 1.65
N ASP A 68 -55.17 -26.01 1.13
CA ASP A 68 -54.96 -25.19 -0.08
C ASP A 68 -54.43 -23.79 0.28
N ASP A 69 -53.82 -23.13 -0.71
CA ASP A 69 -53.05 -21.86 -0.62
C ASP A 69 -53.17 -21.16 0.74
N SER A 70 -52.21 -21.44 1.65
CA SER A 70 -52.27 -21.00 3.05
C SER A 70 -52.41 -19.48 3.25
N LYS A 71 -52.19 -18.67 2.20
CA LYS A 71 -52.40 -17.21 2.18
C LYS A 71 -53.85 -16.80 1.93
N ALA A 72 -54.67 -17.67 1.34
CA ALA A 72 -56.11 -17.48 1.17
C ALA A 72 -56.91 -17.86 2.43
N LEU A 73 -56.30 -18.62 3.35
CA LEU A 73 -56.92 -19.08 4.60
C LEU A 73 -56.86 -18.03 5.72
N THR A 74 -57.96 -17.91 6.47
CA THR A 74 -58.02 -17.08 7.68
C THR A 74 -57.17 -17.68 8.81
N GLU A 75 -56.75 -16.85 9.78
CA GLU A 75 -55.98 -17.33 10.95
C GLU A 75 -56.71 -18.43 11.70
N ALA A 76 -58.01 -18.26 11.98
CA ALA A 76 -58.84 -19.27 12.63
C ALA A 76 -58.91 -20.58 11.84
N LYS A 77 -58.99 -20.52 10.50
CA LYS A 77 -59.01 -21.75 9.69
C LYS A 77 -57.66 -22.45 9.67
N ARG A 78 -56.56 -21.71 9.69
CA ARG A 78 -55.20 -22.28 9.84
C ARG A 78 -55.02 -22.97 11.19
N GLU A 79 -55.55 -22.38 12.27
CA GLU A 79 -55.55 -23.00 13.60
C GLU A 79 -56.34 -24.30 13.62
N GLU A 80 -57.57 -24.31 13.08
CA GLU A 80 -58.41 -25.51 12.99
C GLU A 80 -57.68 -26.65 12.26
N ILE A 81 -57.09 -26.37 11.09
CA ILE A 81 -56.34 -27.38 10.31
C ILE A 81 -55.10 -27.88 11.07
N PHE A 82 -54.39 -26.98 11.75
CA PHE A 82 -53.20 -27.39 12.51
C PHE A 82 -53.56 -28.20 13.75
N ASP A 83 -54.65 -27.87 14.44
CA ASP A 83 -55.15 -28.65 15.57
C ASP A 83 -55.66 -30.02 15.10
N ASP A 84 -56.29 -30.11 13.94
CA ASP A 84 -56.61 -31.41 13.31
C ASP A 84 -55.34 -32.23 13.03
N MET A 85 -54.24 -31.61 12.58
CA MET A 85 -52.95 -32.28 12.43
C MET A 85 -52.31 -32.73 13.76
N ILE A 86 -52.72 -32.14 14.89
CA ILE A 86 -52.20 -32.44 16.23
C ILE A 86 -53.06 -33.45 16.98
N ASP A 87 -54.39 -33.39 16.85
CA ASP A 87 -55.33 -34.10 17.73
C ASP A 87 -56.10 -35.21 17.01
N ASN A 88 -56.38 -35.07 15.70
CA ASN A 88 -57.19 -36.04 14.97
C ASN A 88 -56.39 -37.30 14.59
N GLY A 89 -56.85 -38.46 15.08
CA GLY A 89 -56.20 -39.76 14.86
C GLY A 89 -56.12 -40.19 13.39
N GLU A 90 -57.07 -39.78 12.54
CA GLU A 90 -57.03 -40.07 11.09
C GLU A 90 -55.98 -39.19 10.39
N THR A 91 -55.98 -37.89 10.66
CA THR A 91 -55.04 -36.91 10.08
C THR A 91 -53.59 -37.22 10.46
N LYS A 92 -53.34 -37.70 11.68
CA LYS A 92 -52.01 -38.15 12.14
C LYS A 92 -51.41 -39.29 11.31
N GLN A 93 -52.25 -40.08 10.63
CA GLN A 93 -51.81 -41.15 9.73
C GLN A 93 -51.58 -40.67 8.30
N VAL A 94 -52.00 -39.44 7.98
CA VAL A 94 -51.89 -38.84 6.65
C VAL A 94 -50.70 -37.89 6.59
N VAL A 95 -50.47 -37.09 7.64
CA VAL A 95 -49.39 -36.11 7.69
C VAL A 95 -48.68 -36.10 9.03
N ALA A 96 -47.36 -36.18 9.00
CA ALA A 96 -46.48 -35.88 10.13
C ALA A 96 -45.83 -34.51 9.94
N TRP A 97 -45.48 -33.83 11.02
CA TRP A 97 -44.90 -32.50 10.94
C TRP A 97 -43.77 -32.31 11.95
N ALA A 98 -42.85 -31.41 11.62
CA ALA A 98 -41.79 -30.92 12.48
C ALA A 98 -41.62 -29.41 12.32
N ILE A 99 -41.35 -28.71 13.41
CA ILE A 99 -41.21 -27.26 13.43
C ILE A 99 -39.94 -26.89 14.17
N GLN A 100 -39.10 -26.06 13.56
CA GLN A 100 -37.93 -25.47 14.21
C GLN A 100 -38.15 -23.98 14.47
N CYS A 101 -38.14 -23.59 15.74
CA CYS A 101 -38.29 -22.20 16.17
C CYS A 101 -36.92 -21.55 16.43
N LEU A 102 -36.60 -20.50 15.67
CA LEU A 102 -35.39 -19.69 15.81
C LEU A 102 -35.70 -18.42 16.60
N SER A 103 -35.15 -18.29 17.80
CA SER A 103 -35.40 -17.13 18.66
C SER A 103 -34.84 -15.83 18.05
N ALA A 104 -35.44 -14.69 18.39
CA ALA A 104 -34.95 -13.38 17.94
C ALA A 104 -33.50 -13.12 18.41
N GLN A 105 -33.13 -13.65 19.59
CA GLN A 105 -31.77 -13.62 20.12
C GLN A 105 -30.79 -14.43 19.27
N TYR A 106 -31.15 -15.66 18.88
CA TYR A 106 -30.31 -16.50 18.02
C TYR A 106 -30.05 -15.85 16.66
N ILE A 107 -31.08 -15.25 16.06
CA ILE A 107 -30.95 -14.54 14.79
C ILE A 107 -30.03 -13.32 14.95
N SER A 108 -30.21 -12.54 16.02
CA SER A 108 -29.41 -11.34 16.29
C SER A 108 -27.94 -11.68 16.54
N SER A 109 -27.66 -12.64 17.42
CA SER A 109 -26.29 -13.04 17.76
C SER A 109 -25.57 -13.68 16.57
N SER A 110 -26.28 -14.45 15.75
CA SER A 110 -25.71 -15.07 14.55
C SER A 110 -25.34 -14.07 13.46
N MET A 111 -26.15 -13.02 13.28
CA MET A 111 -25.91 -11.98 12.27
C MET A 111 -24.91 -10.91 12.72
N LEU A 112 -24.82 -10.63 14.03
CA LEU A 112 -23.99 -9.56 14.59
C LEU A 112 -22.64 -10.03 15.16
N LYS A 113 -22.34 -11.34 15.17
CA LYS A 113 -21.03 -11.85 15.59
C LYS A 113 -19.90 -11.45 14.62
N ARG A 114 -18.65 -11.51 15.09
CA ARG A 114 -17.41 -11.21 14.32
C ARG A 114 -17.41 -11.84 12.92
N ASN A 115 -17.70 -13.13 12.84
CA ASN A 115 -17.89 -13.86 11.58
C ASN A 115 -19.38 -13.82 11.20
N LYS A 116 -19.83 -12.72 10.62
CA LYS A 116 -21.24 -12.46 10.31
C LYS A 116 -21.82 -13.60 9.45
N ILE A 117 -22.95 -14.18 9.88
CA ILE A 117 -23.72 -15.14 9.08
C ILE A 117 -24.96 -14.43 8.55
N SER A 118 -25.23 -14.57 7.25
CA SER A 118 -26.40 -13.97 6.63
C SER A 118 -27.69 -14.69 7.03
N LEU A 119 -28.83 -13.98 7.03
CA LEU A 119 -30.14 -14.59 7.30
C LEU A 119 -30.46 -15.72 6.31
N ASN A 120 -30.01 -15.63 5.06
CA ASN A 120 -30.15 -16.70 4.06
C ASN A 120 -29.43 -17.98 4.48
N GLU A 121 -28.24 -17.86 5.04
CA GLU A 121 -27.48 -19.01 5.50
C GLU A 121 -28.11 -19.65 6.74
N ILE A 122 -28.60 -18.84 7.69
CA ILE A 122 -29.39 -19.33 8.84
C ILE A 122 -30.62 -20.09 8.34
N SER A 123 -31.38 -19.49 7.41
CA SER A 123 -32.58 -20.07 6.80
C SER A 123 -32.31 -21.42 6.12
N HIS A 124 -31.27 -21.48 5.28
CA HIS A 124 -30.90 -22.71 4.59
C HIS A 124 -30.45 -23.80 5.58
N ASN A 125 -29.72 -23.43 6.63
CA ASN A 125 -29.24 -24.40 7.64
C ASN A 125 -30.41 -25.01 8.42
N SER A 126 -31.45 -24.23 8.74
CA SER A 126 -32.66 -24.73 9.39
C SER A 126 -33.43 -25.72 8.54
N ALA A 127 -33.65 -25.40 7.26
CA ALA A 127 -34.28 -26.32 6.33
C ALA A 127 -33.46 -27.63 6.18
N ILE A 128 -32.12 -27.52 6.07
CA ILE A 128 -31.23 -28.69 6.01
C ILE A 128 -31.34 -29.53 7.29
N GLN A 129 -31.45 -28.90 8.46
CA GLN A 129 -31.57 -29.62 9.72
C GLN A 129 -32.88 -30.41 9.79
N LEU A 130 -34.02 -29.80 9.42
CA LEU A 130 -35.31 -30.49 9.39
C LEU A 130 -35.32 -31.70 8.43
N ILE A 131 -34.66 -31.58 7.27
CA ILE A 131 -34.50 -32.72 6.34
C ILE A 131 -33.66 -33.83 6.99
N ARG A 132 -32.54 -33.47 7.63
CA ARG A 132 -31.69 -34.44 8.33
C ARG A 132 -32.43 -35.15 9.45
N ASP A 133 -33.24 -34.41 10.21
CA ASP A 133 -34.01 -34.94 11.33
C ASP A 133 -35.09 -35.92 10.83
N ALA A 134 -35.74 -35.63 9.69
CA ALA A 134 -36.66 -36.56 9.05
C ALA A 134 -35.98 -37.87 8.60
N LEU A 135 -34.81 -37.75 7.97
CA LEU A 135 -34.03 -38.93 7.54
C LEU A 135 -33.51 -39.74 8.73
N ALA A 136 -33.07 -39.07 9.80
CA ALA A 136 -32.62 -39.71 11.03
C ALA A 136 -33.76 -40.41 11.78
N ALA A 137 -35.00 -39.93 11.63
CA ALA A 137 -36.21 -40.56 12.15
C ALA A 137 -36.66 -41.80 11.33
N ASN A 138 -35.83 -42.28 10.40
CA ASN A 138 -36.06 -43.46 9.56
C ASN A 138 -37.29 -43.33 8.63
N VAL A 139 -37.58 -42.12 8.16
CA VAL A 139 -38.61 -41.84 7.16
C VAL A 139 -38.03 -42.04 5.75
N ASN A 140 -38.73 -42.78 4.88
CA ASN A 140 -38.32 -43.03 3.50
C ASN A 140 -38.70 -41.85 2.58
N VAL A 141 -37.95 -40.74 2.67
CA VAL A 141 -38.18 -39.53 1.87
C VAL A 141 -37.62 -39.70 0.45
N VAL A 142 -38.49 -39.63 -0.56
CA VAL A 142 -38.12 -39.76 -1.99
C VAL A 142 -38.16 -38.44 -2.76
N GLU A 143 -38.99 -37.49 -2.30
CA GLU A 143 -39.16 -36.19 -2.94
C GLU A 143 -39.28 -35.07 -1.90
N ILE A 144 -38.60 -33.95 -2.14
CA ILE A 144 -38.56 -32.78 -1.27
C ILE A 144 -38.98 -31.53 -2.05
N PHE A 145 -39.97 -30.81 -1.55
CA PHE A 145 -40.42 -29.52 -2.05
C PHE A 145 -40.10 -28.41 -1.04
N VAL A 146 -39.46 -27.34 -1.49
CA VAL A 146 -39.06 -26.21 -0.63
C VAL A 146 -39.55 -24.89 -1.24
N ASP A 147 -40.21 -24.05 -0.43
CA ASP A 147 -40.52 -22.67 -0.82
C ASP A 147 -39.27 -21.77 -0.74
N THR A 148 -39.15 -20.80 -1.64
CA THR A 148 -38.05 -19.83 -1.57
C THR A 148 -38.47 -18.44 -2.02
N VAL A 149 -37.87 -17.44 -1.37
CA VAL A 149 -37.92 -16.03 -1.77
C VAL A 149 -36.69 -15.60 -2.59
N GLY A 150 -35.72 -16.51 -2.79
CA GLY A 150 -34.43 -16.24 -3.40
C GLY A 150 -34.17 -17.01 -4.71
N PRO A 151 -32.95 -16.94 -5.27
CA PRO A 151 -32.61 -17.60 -6.52
C PRO A 151 -32.64 -19.14 -6.39
N LYS A 152 -33.76 -19.74 -6.81
CA LYS A 152 -34.06 -21.18 -6.70
C LYS A 152 -32.93 -22.11 -7.17
N ALA A 153 -32.24 -21.77 -8.27
CA ALA A 153 -31.20 -22.61 -8.86
C ALA A 153 -30.01 -22.83 -7.91
N THR A 154 -29.60 -21.77 -7.20
CA THR A 154 -28.46 -21.86 -6.26
C THR A 154 -28.83 -22.66 -5.01
N TYR A 155 -30.07 -22.52 -4.54
CA TYR A 155 -30.53 -23.21 -3.35
C TYR A 155 -30.78 -24.69 -3.63
N GLN A 156 -31.40 -25.00 -4.76
CA GLN A 156 -31.62 -26.37 -5.22
C GLN A 156 -30.29 -27.12 -5.39
N ALA A 157 -29.32 -26.54 -6.11
CA ALA A 157 -28.00 -27.14 -6.27
C ALA A 157 -27.28 -27.37 -4.92
N LYS A 158 -27.49 -26.48 -3.93
CA LYS A 158 -26.95 -26.65 -2.57
C LYS A 158 -27.57 -27.86 -1.87
N LEU A 159 -28.89 -28.05 -1.98
CA LEU A 159 -29.60 -29.17 -1.36
C LEU A 159 -29.28 -30.49 -2.05
N GLU A 160 -29.28 -30.54 -3.39
CA GLU A 160 -28.93 -31.74 -4.17
C GLU A 160 -27.51 -32.25 -3.87
N ARG A 161 -26.58 -31.32 -3.62
CA ARG A 161 -25.22 -31.68 -3.20
C ARG A 161 -25.17 -32.31 -1.81
N ILE A 162 -26.06 -31.90 -0.90
CA ILE A 162 -26.07 -32.36 0.50
C ILE A 162 -26.84 -33.68 0.63
N PHE A 163 -27.92 -33.84 -0.13
CA PHE A 163 -28.80 -35.01 -0.10
C PHE A 163 -28.83 -35.69 -1.47
N PRO A 164 -27.74 -36.37 -1.88
CA PRO A 164 -27.69 -37.06 -3.16
C PRO A 164 -28.66 -38.27 -3.13
N GLY A 165 -29.44 -38.44 -4.20
CA GLY A 165 -30.36 -39.59 -4.36
C GLY A 165 -31.82 -39.31 -4.01
N ILE A 166 -32.15 -38.09 -3.56
CA ILE A 166 -33.54 -37.65 -3.33
C ILE A 166 -33.91 -36.62 -4.41
N SER A 167 -35.14 -36.66 -4.93
CA SER A 167 -35.64 -35.65 -5.87
C SER A 167 -35.93 -34.35 -5.11
N ILE A 168 -35.25 -33.24 -5.44
CA ILE A 168 -35.42 -31.96 -4.73
C ILE A 168 -35.88 -30.88 -5.70
N THR A 169 -37.02 -30.28 -5.42
CA THR A 169 -37.57 -29.18 -6.21
C THR A 169 -37.72 -27.93 -5.33
N VAL A 170 -36.99 -26.87 -5.70
CA VAL A 170 -37.13 -25.55 -5.06
C VAL A 170 -37.92 -24.64 -6.00
N SER A 171 -39.05 -24.13 -5.53
CA SER A 171 -39.91 -23.24 -6.30
C SER A 171 -40.33 -22.03 -5.49
N GLU A 172 -40.54 -20.90 -6.16
CA GLU A 172 -41.28 -19.78 -5.59
C GLU A 172 -42.77 -20.14 -5.51
N LYS A 173 -43.44 -19.69 -4.44
CA LYS A 173 -44.86 -19.97 -4.16
C LYS A 173 -45.15 -21.46 -4.18
N ALA A 174 -44.25 -22.25 -3.57
CA ALA A 174 -44.41 -23.69 -3.50
C ALA A 174 -45.62 -24.07 -2.62
N ASP A 175 -45.98 -23.25 -1.65
CA ASP A 175 -47.20 -23.35 -0.83
C ASP A 175 -48.49 -23.39 -1.67
N SER A 176 -48.59 -22.60 -2.73
CA SER A 176 -49.76 -22.60 -3.62
C SER A 176 -49.73 -23.74 -4.67
N LYS A 177 -48.62 -24.47 -4.81
CA LYS A 177 -48.44 -25.52 -5.83
C LYS A 177 -48.47 -26.94 -5.26
N TYR A 178 -47.94 -27.11 -4.05
CA TYR A 178 -47.74 -28.41 -3.43
C TYR A 178 -48.45 -28.44 -2.07
N PRO A 179 -49.48 -29.30 -1.89
CA PRO A 179 -50.25 -29.40 -0.64
C PRO A 179 -49.37 -29.67 0.58
N ILE A 180 -48.30 -30.43 0.42
CA ILE A 180 -47.36 -30.73 1.50
C ILE A 180 -46.59 -29.50 1.98
N VAL A 181 -46.24 -28.58 1.08
CA VAL A 181 -45.61 -27.30 1.44
C VAL A 181 -46.64 -26.38 2.08
N SER A 182 -47.90 -26.42 1.64
CA SER A 182 -49.01 -25.71 2.29
C SER A 182 -49.20 -26.17 3.74
N ALA A 183 -49.18 -27.48 4.01
CA ALA A 183 -49.25 -28.03 5.36
C ALA A 183 -48.07 -27.57 6.24
N ALA A 184 -46.84 -27.59 5.70
CA ALA A 184 -45.65 -27.06 6.38
C ALA A 184 -45.78 -25.56 6.69
N SER A 185 -46.36 -24.79 5.75
CA SER A 185 -46.63 -23.36 5.89
C SER A 185 -47.63 -23.05 7.01
N ILE A 186 -48.71 -23.83 7.09
CA ILE A 186 -49.73 -23.71 8.14
C ILE A 186 -49.09 -23.97 9.51
N ALA A 187 -48.34 -25.07 9.65
CA ALA A 187 -47.62 -25.43 10.87
C ALA A 187 -46.66 -24.33 11.33
N ALA A 188 -45.88 -23.75 10.41
CA ALA A 188 -44.95 -22.67 10.72
C ALA A 188 -45.68 -21.39 11.16
N LYS A 189 -46.73 -20.97 10.43
CA LYS A 189 -47.45 -19.72 10.72
C LYS A 189 -48.23 -19.79 12.03
N VAL A 190 -49.01 -20.85 12.24
CA VAL A 190 -49.81 -21.03 13.46
C VAL A 190 -48.88 -21.06 14.68
N THR A 191 -47.77 -21.78 14.59
CA THR A 191 -46.79 -21.84 15.68
C THR A 191 -46.16 -20.49 15.95
N ARG A 192 -45.73 -19.75 14.92
CA ARG A 192 -45.20 -18.40 15.07
C ARG A 192 -46.21 -17.47 15.76
N ASP A 193 -47.47 -17.51 15.35
CA ASP A 193 -48.52 -16.64 15.88
C ASP A 193 -48.92 -17.03 17.33
N ARG A 194 -48.97 -18.33 17.65
CA ARG A 194 -49.13 -18.85 19.03
C ARG A 194 -47.97 -18.40 19.93
N ARG A 195 -46.73 -18.56 19.49
CA ARG A 195 -45.52 -18.20 20.25
C ARG A 195 -45.41 -16.70 20.49
N LEU A 196 -45.86 -15.90 19.54
CA LEU A 196 -45.86 -14.45 19.67
C LEU A 196 -46.98 -13.98 20.63
N ARG A 197 -48.17 -14.57 20.59
CA ARG A 197 -49.27 -14.25 21.53
C ARG A 197 -48.99 -14.70 22.96
N ALA A 198 -48.38 -15.87 23.14
CA ALA A 198 -48.03 -16.43 24.44
C ALA A 198 -46.65 -15.97 24.95
N TRP A 199 -46.07 -14.91 24.36
CA TRP A 199 -44.73 -14.47 24.75
C TRP A 199 -44.71 -13.83 26.13
N GLU A 200 -43.94 -14.42 27.04
CA GLU A 200 -43.65 -13.86 28.36
C GLU A 200 -42.26 -13.23 28.38
N PHE A 201 -42.18 -11.97 28.77
CA PHE A 201 -40.91 -11.26 28.90
C PHE A 201 -40.16 -11.75 30.15
N ARG A 202 -38.89 -12.15 29.97
CA ARG A 202 -38.01 -12.50 31.10
C ARG A 202 -37.47 -11.24 31.80
N GLU A 203 -37.45 -10.13 31.08
CA GLU A 203 -36.94 -8.85 31.54
C GLU A 203 -37.98 -8.10 32.38
N THR A 204 -37.54 -7.52 33.50
CA THR A 204 -38.40 -6.66 34.34
C THR A 204 -38.50 -5.26 33.73
N GLY A 205 -39.69 -4.64 33.81
CA GLY A 205 -39.89 -3.24 33.38
C GLY A 205 -40.14 -3.03 31.88
N VAL A 206 -40.47 -4.07 31.12
CA VAL A 206 -40.87 -3.93 29.70
C VAL A 206 -42.25 -3.27 29.62
N ASN A 207 -42.32 -2.08 29.00
CA ASN A 207 -43.57 -1.35 28.81
C ASN A 207 -44.30 -1.86 27.54
N VAL A 208 -45.34 -2.66 27.74
CA VAL A 208 -46.21 -3.13 26.66
C VAL A 208 -47.47 -2.25 26.60
N PRO A 209 -47.75 -1.57 25.47
CA PRO A 209 -48.98 -0.78 25.32
C PRO A 209 -50.25 -1.63 25.50
N GLU A 210 -51.36 -1.02 25.95
CA GLU A 210 -52.66 -1.72 26.10
C GLU A 210 -53.15 -2.37 24.79
N ALA A 211 -52.73 -1.84 23.63
CA ALA A 211 -53.02 -2.40 22.31
C ALA A 211 -52.07 -3.54 21.88
N GLY A 212 -51.17 -4.00 22.76
CA GLY A 212 -50.14 -5.00 22.50
C GLY A 212 -48.96 -4.49 21.64
N PHE A 213 -48.04 -5.39 21.31
CA PHE A 213 -46.84 -5.11 20.49
C PHE A 213 -47.06 -5.27 18.96
N GLY A 214 -48.30 -5.54 18.53
CA GLY A 214 -48.71 -5.64 17.13
C GLY A 214 -48.25 -6.92 16.43
N SER A 215 -48.32 -6.90 15.10
CA SER A 215 -47.98 -8.01 14.20
C SER A 215 -46.49 -8.37 14.17
N GLY A 216 -45.62 -7.50 14.68
CA GLY A 216 -44.16 -7.65 14.69
C GLY A 216 -43.46 -7.20 13.42
N TYR A 217 -44.20 -6.78 12.39
CA TYR A 217 -43.62 -6.25 11.16
C TYR A 217 -43.20 -4.78 11.32
N PRO A 218 -42.06 -4.35 10.74
CA PRO A 218 -41.61 -2.96 10.81
C PRO A 218 -42.61 -1.94 10.22
N GLY A 219 -43.55 -2.38 9.38
CA GLY A 219 -44.59 -1.53 8.78
C GLY A 219 -45.77 -1.22 9.71
N ASP A 220 -45.99 -2.04 10.75
CA ASP A 220 -47.15 -1.96 11.63
C ASP A 220 -47.03 -0.79 12.63
N PRO A 221 -48.04 0.12 12.68
CA PRO A 221 -48.08 1.21 13.65
C PRO A 221 -47.92 0.77 15.12
N ASN A 222 -48.49 -0.36 15.51
CA ASN A 222 -48.42 -0.84 16.90
C ASN A 222 -47.02 -1.35 17.25
N THR A 223 -46.38 -2.07 16.32
CA THR A 223 -44.99 -2.51 16.47
C THR A 223 -44.02 -1.32 16.53
N LYS A 224 -44.23 -0.28 15.74
CA LYS A 224 -43.41 0.96 15.83
C LYS A 224 -43.56 1.66 17.18
N LYS A 225 -44.79 1.76 17.70
CA LYS A 225 -45.07 2.34 19.02
C LYS A 225 -44.39 1.53 20.13
N PHE A 226 -44.46 0.21 20.06
CA PHE A 226 -43.79 -0.67 21.00
C PHE A 226 -42.27 -0.49 20.98
N LEU A 227 -41.63 -0.49 19.80
CA LEU A 227 -40.18 -0.25 19.67
C LEU A 227 -39.77 1.15 20.17
N ALA A 228 -40.59 2.17 19.94
CA ALA A 228 -40.30 3.51 20.43
C ALA A 228 -40.47 3.64 21.96
N GLY A 229 -41.37 2.88 22.57
CA GLY A 229 -41.64 2.94 24.01
C GLY A 229 -40.83 1.95 24.85
N GLY A 230 -40.32 0.88 24.26
CA GLY A 230 -39.66 -0.24 24.94
C GLY A 230 -38.14 -0.28 24.79
N VAL A 231 -37.50 0.88 24.59
CA VAL A 231 -36.04 0.99 24.47
C VAL A 231 -35.42 1.44 25.80
N ASP A 232 -34.50 0.63 26.33
CA ASP A 232 -33.65 0.94 27.48
C ASP A 232 -32.39 1.72 27.03
N PRO A 233 -31.98 2.79 27.73
CA PRO A 233 -30.82 3.59 27.34
C PRO A 233 -29.48 2.83 27.33
N ILE A 234 -29.34 1.75 28.11
CA ILE A 234 -28.10 0.99 28.25
C ILE A 234 -28.19 -0.33 27.49
N PHE A 235 -29.24 -1.11 27.75
CA PHE A 235 -29.39 -2.48 27.22
C PHE A 235 -30.09 -2.54 25.85
N GLY A 236 -30.64 -1.41 25.38
CA GLY A 236 -31.33 -1.35 24.10
C GLY A 236 -32.72 -1.95 24.17
N PHE A 237 -32.89 -3.20 23.76
CA PHE A 237 -34.21 -3.82 23.58
C PHE A 237 -34.36 -5.15 24.33
N SER A 238 -35.60 -5.58 24.55
CA SER A 238 -35.90 -6.89 25.12
C SER A 238 -35.60 -8.04 24.14
N SER A 239 -35.50 -9.26 24.68
CA SER A 239 -35.21 -10.52 23.97
C SER A 239 -36.14 -10.84 22.80
N LEU A 240 -37.34 -10.26 22.77
CA LEU A 240 -38.31 -10.43 21.67
C LEU A 240 -37.84 -9.75 20.37
N ILE A 241 -36.95 -8.76 20.46
CA ILE A 241 -36.57 -7.88 19.35
C ILE A 241 -35.31 -8.38 18.66
N ARG A 242 -35.31 -8.34 17.33
CA ARG A 242 -34.14 -8.70 16.51
C ARG A 242 -33.24 -7.49 16.32
N PHE A 243 -32.14 -7.41 17.06
CA PHE A 243 -31.17 -6.32 16.99
C PHE A 243 -30.50 -6.20 15.61
N SER A 244 -30.41 -7.29 14.84
CA SER A 244 -29.83 -7.27 13.50
C SER A 244 -30.69 -6.56 12.45
N TRP A 245 -31.92 -6.15 12.77
CA TRP A 245 -32.78 -5.40 11.86
C TRP A 245 -32.40 -3.93 11.89
N LYS A 246 -32.25 -3.34 10.70
CA LYS A 246 -31.93 -1.92 10.53
C LYS A 246 -32.91 -0.98 11.26
N THR A 247 -34.17 -1.38 11.40
CA THR A 247 -35.18 -0.60 12.15
C THR A 247 -34.86 -0.53 13.65
N ALA A 248 -34.37 -1.63 14.25
CA ALA A 248 -33.95 -1.65 15.65
C ALA A 248 -32.61 -0.93 15.82
N ASP A 249 -31.65 -1.21 14.95
CA ASP A 249 -30.32 -0.60 14.93
C ASP A 249 -30.38 0.95 14.94
N LEU A 250 -31.17 1.54 14.03
CA LEU A 250 -31.38 2.99 13.97
C LEU A 250 -32.01 3.60 15.22
N ILE A 251 -32.77 2.82 16.01
CA ILE A 251 -33.37 3.29 17.27
C ILE A 251 -32.32 3.22 18.38
N VAL A 252 -31.55 2.13 18.44
CA VAL A 252 -30.44 1.97 19.39
C VAL A 252 -29.41 3.09 19.21
N GLU A 253 -28.97 3.36 17.98
CA GLU A 253 -28.04 4.45 17.68
C GLU A 253 -28.53 5.83 18.14
N LYS A 254 -29.84 6.08 18.07
CA LYS A 254 -30.44 7.38 18.39
C LYS A 254 -30.78 7.58 19.85
N ARG A 255 -31.10 6.49 20.58
CA ARG A 255 -31.70 6.56 21.92
C ARG A 255 -30.89 5.86 23.00
N CYS A 256 -29.95 5.00 22.65
CA CYS A 256 -29.09 4.30 23.60
C CYS A 256 -27.70 4.95 23.68
N ALA A 257 -26.97 4.62 24.75
CA ALA A 257 -25.56 4.94 24.87
C ALA A 257 -24.76 4.25 23.76
N LYS A 258 -23.75 4.95 23.22
CA LYS A 258 -22.87 4.37 22.20
C LYS A 258 -22.01 3.26 22.81
N ALA A 259 -22.21 2.03 22.35
CA ALA A 259 -21.35 0.89 22.65
C ALA A 259 -20.24 0.81 21.59
N ALA A 260 -18.98 0.77 22.02
CA ALA A 260 -17.84 0.54 21.14
C ALA A 260 -17.51 -0.96 21.10
N TRP A 261 -17.35 -1.51 19.91
CA TRP A 261 -17.01 -2.91 19.68
C TRP A 261 -15.61 -3.01 19.04
N ASP A 262 -14.82 -4.03 19.41
CA ASP A 262 -13.41 -4.21 18.99
C ASP A 262 -13.19 -4.28 17.46
N ASP A 263 -14.25 -4.43 16.66
CA ASP A 263 -14.16 -4.77 15.24
C ASP A 263 -14.21 -3.54 14.30
N GLU A 264 -14.44 -2.31 14.79
CA GLU A 264 -14.75 -1.16 13.92
C GLU A 264 -13.56 -0.38 13.33
N ASP A 265 -12.28 -0.62 13.67
CA ASP A 265 -11.21 0.32 13.29
C ASP A 265 -9.90 -0.28 12.69
N ALA A 266 -9.89 -1.56 12.29
CA ALA A 266 -8.64 -2.18 11.78
C ALA A 266 -8.31 -1.89 10.30
N ALA A 267 -9.21 -1.29 9.50
CA ALA A 267 -9.08 -1.28 8.03
C ALA A 267 -8.75 0.07 7.35
N GLN A 268 -8.79 1.23 8.02
CA GLN A 268 -8.50 2.51 7.36
C GLN A 268 -7.41 3.34 8.05
N SER A 269 -6.16 3.12 7.65
CA SER A 269 -5.03 3.98 8.05
C SER A 269 -4.93 5.24 7.18
N SER A 270 -5.73 6.27 7.47
CA SER A 270 -5.60 7.56 6.79
C SER A 270 -4.36 8.36 7.23
N LEU A 271 -3.66 8.97 6.26
CA LEU A 271 -2.50 9.85 6.47
C LEU A 271 -2.90 11.20 7.11
N LYS A 272 -4.20 11.57 7.07
CA LYS A 272 -4.74 12.76 7.76
C LYS A 272 -4.68 12.62 9.28
N GLY A 273 -4.76 11.40 9.80
CA GLY A 273 -4.54 11.11 11.23
C GLY A 273 -3.06 11.12 11.65
N PHE A 274 -2.12 11.13 10.69
CA PHE A 274 -0.68 11.14 10.97
C PHE A 274 -0.13 12.57 11.15
N LEU A 275 -0.76 13.58 10.52
CA LEU A 275 -0.29 14.98 10.54
C LEU A 275 -1.17 15.95 11.35
N SER A 276 -2.34 15.51 11.84
CA SER A 276 -3.22 16.36 12.65
C SER A 276 -2.90 16.21 14.14
N SER A 277 -2.14 17.14 14.70
CA SER A 277 -1.73 17.15 16.12
C SER A 277 -2.77 17.74 17.08
N LYS A 278 -4.06 17.80 16.73
CA LYS A 278 -5.09 18.34 17.62
C LYS A 278 -6.41 17.60 17.49
N GLY A 279 -6.59 16.59 18.34
CA GLY A 279 -7.84 15.87 18.56
C GLY A 279 -7.56 14.70 19.49
N ALA A 280 -8.28 14.62 20.61
CA ALA A 280 -8.08 13.61 21.65
C ALA A 280 -7.96 12.20 21.07
N LEU A 281 -6.93 11.48 21.53
CA LEU A 281 -6.55 10.13 21.11
C LEU A 281 -7.71 9.13 21.26
N PRO A 282 -8.05 8.33 20.23
CA PRO A 282 -8.67 7.03 20.43
C PRO A 282 -7.57 6.01 20.73
N THR A 283 -7.62 5.47 21.95
CA THR A 283 -6.82 4.34 22.43
C THR A 283 -7.28 3.06 21.73
N ASN A 284 -6.57 2.66 20.66
CA ASN A 284 -6.22 1.26 20.30
C ASN A 284 -5.73 1.15 18.85
N ARG A 285 -4.78 2.01 18.45
CA ARG A 285 -3.71 1.53 17.55
C ARG A 285 -2.64 0.93 18.45
N HIS A 286 -2.22 -0.32 18.18
CA HIS A 286 -1.18 -1.01 18.95
C HIS A 286 0.01 -0.06 19.22
N GLN A 287 0.19 0.27 20.51
CA GLN A 287 1.25 1.12 21.06
C GLN A 287 2.62 0.82 20.43
N PHE A 288 2.89 -0.48 20.22
CA PHE A 288 4.07 -1.00 19.53
C PHE A 288 4.43 -0.31 18.20
N PHE A 289 3.47 0.08 17.36
CA PHE A 289 3.77 0.66 16.04
C PHE A 289 3.98 2.17 16.05
N GLN A 290 3.31 2.89 16.96
CA GLN A 290 3.59 4.30 17.23
C GLN A 290 4.94 4.43 17.93
N ASP A 291 5.23 3.53 18.86
CA ASP A 291 6.52 3.43 19.53
C ASP A 291 7.63 3.06 18.54
N LEU A 292 7.38 2.18 17.56
CA LEU A 292 8.38 1.82 16.54
C LEU A 292 8.67 2.98 15.57
N THR A 293 7.63 3.72 15.14
CA THR A 293 7.84 4.89 14.26
C THR A 293 8.48 6.05 15.01
N ALA A 294 8.08 6.29 16.26
CA ALA A 294 8.72 7.26 17.14
C ALA A 294 10.17 6.85 17.44
N ALA A 295 10.43 5.59 17.79
CA ALA A 295 11.77 5.07 18.02
C ALA A 295 12.62 5.15 16.76
N PHE A 296 12.05 4.91 15.58
CA PHE A 296 12.76 5.06 14.31
C PHE A 296 13.09 6.52 13.99
N LEU A 297 12.18 7.46 14.22
CA LEU A 297 12.44 8.90 14.05
C LEU A 297 13.45 9.42 15.09
N ILE A 298 13.36 8.95 16.33
CA ILE A 298 14.35 9.23 17.38
C ILE A 298 15.70 8.64 16.99
N TYR A 299 15.73 7.42 16.45
CA TYR A 299 16.95 6.79 15.96
C TYR A 299 17.57 7.58 14.79
N ILE A 300 16.75 8.04 13.83
CA ILE A 300 17.22 8.90 12.73
C ILE A 300 17.75 10.22 13.29
N GLY A 301 17.00 10.89 14.16
CA GLY A 301 17.42 12.15 14.78
C GLY A 301 18.71 11.98 15.58
N ASN A 302 18.83 10.91 16.34
CA ASN A 302 20.04 10.56 17.09
C ASN A 302 21.20 10.21 16.17
N SER A 303 20.96 9.52 15.05
CA SER A 303 21.98 9.20 14.06
C SER A 303 22.50 10.44 13.34
N ILE A 304 21.60 11.37 12.96
CA ILE A 304 21.96 12.67 12.39
C ILE A 304 22.77 13.50 13.40
N TYR A 305 22.32 13.53 14.66
CA TYR A 305 23.02 14.23 15.74
C TYR A 305 24.42 13.66 15.98
N HIS A 306 24.56 12.34 16.06
CA HIS A 306 25.87 11.70 16.18
C HIS A 306 26.76 11.95 14.95
N PHE A 307 26.21 11.92 13.74
CA PHE A 307 26.95 12.26 12.53
C PHE A 307 27.45 13.71 12.55
N TYR A 308 26.60 14.64 13.01
CA TYR A 308 26.98 16.03 13.24
C TYR A 308 28.09 16.16 14.30
N GLN A 309 27.99 15.45 15.43
CA GLN A 309 29.01 15.44 16.49
C GLN A 309 30.36 14.85 16.03
N ILE A 310 30.35 13.92 15.08
CA ILE A 310 31.59 13.39 14.46
C ILE A 310 32.25 14.49 13.62
N PHE A 311 31.46 15.26 12.88
CA PHE A 311 31.97 16.28 11.98
C PHE A 311 32.36 17.60 12.67
N VAL A 312 31.58 18.05 13.66
CA VAL A 312 31.82 19.30 14.40
C VAL A 312 32.29 18.95 15.82
N PRO A 313 33.61 19.02 16.09
CA PRO A 313 34.14 18.84 17.43
C PRO A 313 33.84 20.06 18.31
N GLU A 314 33.77 19.83 19.61
CA GLU A 314 33.74 20.92 20.60
C GLU A 314 35.16 21.49 20.75
N LEU A 315 35.36 22.73 20.30
CA LEU A 315 36.65 23.44 20.36
C LEU A 315 36.73 24.27 21.65
N CYS A 316 37.95 24.52 22.13
CA CYS A 316 38.18 25.32 23.33
C CYS A 316 38.01 26.82 23.01
N ASP A 317 37.21 27.54 23.81
CA ASP A 317 37.18 29.00 23.79
C ASP A 317 38.15 29.54 24.84
N LEU A 318 39.27 30.12 24.39
CA LEU A 318 40.31 30.69 25.24
C LEU A 318 39.80 31.80 26.17
N ALA A 319 38.65 32.41 25.87
CA ALA A 319 38.05 33.45 26.72
C ALA A 319 37.27 32.87 27.91
N GLN A 320 36.79 31.62 27.84
CA GLN A 320 35.91 31.01 28.85
C GLN A 320 36.55 29.83 29.59
N ASP A 321 37.43 29.06 28.94
CA ASP A 321 37.97 27.78 29.46
C ASP A 321 39.46 27.89 29.87
N THR A 322 39.81 28.77 30.81
CA THR A 322 41.20 28.95 31.25
C THR A 322 41.78 27.70 31.94
N GLY A 323 42.82 27.09 31.35
CA GLY A 323 43.60 26.00 31.93
C GLY A 323 43.21 24.58 31.53
N ASN A 324 42.19 24.40 30.67
CA ASN A 324 41.73 23.09 30.19
C ASN A 324 41.79 22.94 28.65
N CYS A 325 42.64 23.73 27.99
CA CYS A 325 42.81 23.69 26.54
C CYS A 325 44.15 23.03 26.15
N LEU A 326 44.13 22.30 25.05
CA LEU A 326 45.29 21.70 24.38
C LEU A 326 45.57 22.53 23.11
N GLU A 327 46.69 23.24 23.10
CA GLU A 327 47.08 24.19 22.06
C GLU A 327 48.01 23.53 21.00
N PRO A 328 47.98 23.98 19.74
CA PRO A 328 48.93 23.50 18.72
C PRO A 328 50.36 23.98 19.03
N PHE A 329 51.35 23.10 18.81
CA PHE A 329 52.76 23.48 18.92
C PHE A 329 53.12 24.54 17.86
N SER A 330 53.76 25.63 18.29
CA SER A 330 54.11 26.74 17.40
C SER A 330 55.26 26.35 16.45
N ILE A 331 54.98 26.33 15.15
CA ILE A 331 55.93 25.98 14.10
C ILE A 331 56.21 27.20 13.25
N LYS A 332 57.49 27.47 13.01
CA LYS A 332 57.92 28.57 12.16
C LYS A 332 57.39 28.38 10.73
N ASP A 333 56.55 29.32 10.29
CA ASP A 333 55.95 29.40 8.95
C ASP A 333 55.10 28.17 8.52
N ASN A 334 54.66 27.32 9.47
CA ASN A 334 53.98 26.04 9.20
C ASN A 334 54.77 25.10 8.26
N VAL A 335 56.09 25.21 8.22
CA VAL A 335 56.97 24.40 7.37
C VAL A 335 57.58 23.25 8.19
N VAL A 336 57.41 22.03 7.70
CA VAL A 336 57.92 20.80 8.30
C VAL A 336 58.69 19.98 7.26
N ARG A 337 59.55 19.08 7.73
CA ARG A 337 60.28 18.13 6.89
C ARG A 337 59.60 16.77 6.92
N LEU A 338 59.27 16.21 5.76
CA LEU A 338 58.65 14.89 5.64
C LEU A 338 59.66 13.87 5.11
N ARG A 339 59.85 12.76 5.84
CA ARG A 339 60.67 11.62 5.39
C ARG A 339 59.82 10.36 5.34
N VAL A 340 59.95 9.58 4.26
CA VAL A 340 59.23 8.32 4.05
C VAL A 340 60.23 7.17 3.96
N TYR A 341 60.10 6.20 4.86
CA TYR A 341 60.92 5.00 4.93
C TYR A 341 60.09 3.77 4.61
N THR A 342 60.72 2.72 4.07
CA THR A 342 60.13 1.39 3.92
C THR A 342 60.89 0.36 4.74
N SER A 343 60.18 -0.53 5.43
CA SER A 343 60.79 -1.61 6.21
C SER A 343 60.00 -2.92 6.12
N LEU A 344 60.65 -4.03 6.47
CA LEU A 344 60.01 -5.35 6.54
C LEU A 344 59.23 -5.57 7.86
N THR A 345 59.28 -4.61 8.78
CA THR A 345 58.70 -4.76 10.12
C THR A 345 57.63 -3.71 10.38
N SER A 346 56.59 -4.05 11.14
CA SER A 346 55.60 -3.06 11.56
C SER A 346 56.18 -1.99 12.50
N ARG A 347 57.36 -2.23 13.09
CA ARG A 347 58.04 -1.27 13.99
C ARG A 347 58.81 -0.24 13.14
N PRO A 348 58.67 1.07 13.42
CA PRO A 348 59.38 2.11 12.68
C PRO A 348 60.87 2.20 13.02
N ILE A 349 61.30 1.59 14.15
CA ILE A 349 62.68 1.60 14.63
C ILE A 349 63.13 0.14 14.81
N PRO A 350 64.28 -0.28 14.23
CA PRO A 350 65.23 0.51 13.43
C PRO A 350 64.64 0.99 12.09
N LEU A 351 65.05 2.20 11.65
CA LEU A 351 64.59 2.79 10.39
C LEU A 351 65.05 1.91 9.22
N GLY A 352 64.14 1.64 8.29
CA GLY A 352 64.44 0.89 7.08
C GLY A 352 65.11 1.74 6.00
N THR A 353 64.81 1.47 4.74
CA THR A 353 65.34 2.22 3.59
C THR A 353 64.61 3.55 3.44
N LEU A 354 65.33 4.67 3.36
CA LEU A 354 64.76 5.98 3.02
C LEU A 354 64.35 5.98 1.53
N VAL A 355 63.11 6.35 1.25
CA VAL A 355 62.53 6.30 -0.10
C VAL A 355 62.23 7.69 -0.65
N TYR A 356 61.77 8.61 0.21
CA TYR A 356 61.47 9.99 -0.19
C TYR A 356 61.73 10.97 0.96
N GLU A 357 62.20 12.17 0.62
CA GLU A 357 62.39 13.28 1.56
C GLU A 357 61.89 14.58 0.91
N GLU A 358 61.03 15.30 1.62
CA GLU A 358 60.59 16.65 1.30
C GLU A 358 61.12 17.62 2.37
N PRO A 359 62.10 18.48 2.07
CA PRO A 359 62.75 19.33 3.06
C PRO A 359 61.86 20.48 3.57
N ALA A 360 60.88 20.94 2.78
CA ALA A 360 60.06 22.11 3.08
C ALA A 360 58.57 21.90 2.72
N LEU A 361 57.90 20.99 3.43
CA LEU A 361 56.46 20.75 3.29
C LEU A 361 55.67 21.79 4.09
N ARG A 362 54.78 22.54 3.44
CA ARG A 362 53.81 23.40 4.13
C ARG A 362 52.57 22.58 4.50
N ILE A 363 52.18 22.62 5.78
CA ILE A 363 51.09 21.78 6.31
C ILE A 363 49.74 22.07 5.62
N ASP A 364 49.56 23.30 5.14
CA ASP A 364 48.30 23.76 4.56
C ASP A 364 48.21 23.57 3.02
N GLU A 365 49.28 23.12 2.37
CA GLU A 365 49.34 22.92 0.92
C GLU A 365 49.38 21.42 0.56
N ALA A 366 48.69 21.03 -0.50
CA ALA A 366 48.71 19.64 -0.98
C ALA A 366 49.99 19.37 -1.79
N LEU A 367 50.53 18.15 -1.67
CA LEU A 367 51.72 17.70 -2.40
C LEU A 367 51.44 16.34 -3.05
N GLU A 368 51.67 16.22 -4.35
CA GLU A 368 51.61 14.95 -5.07
C GLU A 368 52.95 14.69 -5.76
N LYS A 369 53.62 13.58 -5.42
CA LYS A 369 54.93 13.25 -5.98
C LYS A 369 55.06 11.77 -6.33
N LYS A 370 55.44 11.48 -7.58
CA LYS A 370 55.78 10.13 -8.04
C LYS A 370 57.22 9.78 -7.73
N ILE A 371 57.45 8.59 -7.18
CA ILE A 371 58.73 8.05 -6.75
C ILE A 371 58.89 6.60 -7.21
N ASN A 372 60.11 6.18 -7.55
CA ASN A 372 60.40 4.79 -7.88
C ASN A 372 61.00 4.10 -6.66
N ILE A 373 60.38 3.00 -6.22
CA ILE A 373 60.81 2.24 -5.06
C ILE A 373 61.39 0.90 -5.50
N SER A 374 62.46 0.45 -4.84
CA SER A 374 63.07 -0.86 -5.07
C SER A 374 62.62 -1.83 -3.97
N LEU A 375 61.98 -2.94 -4.37
CA LEU A 375 61.43 -3.90 -3.41
C LEU A 375 62.50 -4.84 -2.84
N PRO A 376 62.50 -5.09 -1.50
CA PRO A 376 63.37 -6.09 -0.89
C PRO A 376 63.08 -7.52 -1.39
N GLY A 377 64.12 -8.36 -1.43
CA GLY A 377 63.99 -9.78 -1.83
C GLY A 377 62.89 -10.58 -1.10
N PRO A 378 62.70 -10.42 0.22
CA PRO A 378 61.59 -11.05 0.93
C PRO A 378 60.20 -10.60 0.44
N THR A 379 60.03 -9.33 0.07
CA THR A 379 58.77 -8.79 -0.46
C THR A 379 58.48 -9.33 -1.87
N LEU A 380 59.51 -9.46 -2.72
CA LEU A 380 59.39 -10.11 -4.04
C LEU A 380 58.96 -11.58 -3.92
N ASN A 381 59.31 -12.24 -2.82
CA ASN A 381 58.90 -13.60 -2.48
C ASN A 381 57.61 -13.65 -1.64
N ASN A 382 56.62 -12.81 -2.01
CA ASN A 382 55.30 -12.79 -1.38
C ASN A 382 55.32 -12.36 0.10
N GLY A 383 56.33 -11.60 0.52
CA GLY A 383 56.46 -11.04 1.86
C GLY A 383 55.77 -9.69 2.01
N THR A 384 55.64 -9.23 3.26
CA THR A 384 55.04 -7.94 3.59
C THR A 384 56.05 -6.79 3.52
N LEU A 385 55.55 -5.60 3.23
CA LEU A 385 56.29 -4.34 3.26
C LEU A 385 55.47 -3.28 4.01
N PHE A 386 56.13 -2.56 4.90
CA PHE A 386 55.57 -1.44 5.66
C PHE A 386 56.18 -0.12 5.19
N VAL A 387 55.38 0.94 5.25
CA VAL A 387 55.80 2.31 5.03
C VAL A 387 55.73 3.08 6.35
N HIS A 388 56.73 3.92 6.62
CA HIS A 388 56.83 4.78 7.79
C HIS A 388 57.02 6.22 7.32
N ALA A 389 56.00 7.06 7.51
CA ALA A 389 56.06 8.48 7.22
C ALA A 389 56.35 9.24 8.52
N ILE A 390 57.34 10.14 8.47
CA ILE A 390 57.86 10.83 9.65
C ILE A 390 57.89 12.34 9.39
N LEU A 391 57.25 13.11 10.27
CA LEU A 391 57.39 14.57 10.31
C LEU A 391 58.49 14.98 11.27
N LEU A 392 59.31 15.94 10.84
CA LEU A 392 60.46 16.47 11.55
C LEU A 392 60.49 18.01 11.49
N PRO A 393 61.20 18.66 12.43
CA PRO A 393 61.52 20.07 12.34
C PRO A 393 62.25 20.38 11.01
N SER A 394 61.92 21.51 10.38
CA SER A 394 62.50 21.93 9.09
C SER A 394 64.02 22.19 9.17
N ASP A 395 64.52 22.50 10.36
CA ASP A 395 65.93 22.75 10.70
C ASP A 395 66.72 21.46 11.06
N PHE A 396 66.06 20.30 11.16
CA PHE A 396 66.71 19.06 11.58
C PHE A 396 67.36 18.28 10.43
N GLU A 397 68.70 18.27 10.35
CA GLU A 397 69.48 17.56 9.31
C GLU A 397 70.03 16.19 9.72
N GLY A 398 69.87 15.78 10.98
CA GLY A 398 70.44 14.54 11.49
C GLY A 398 69.87 13.26 10.85
N VAL A 399 70.70 12.21 10.78
CA VAL A 399 70.28 10.85 10.31
C VAL A 399 69.48 10.12 11.39
N ASN A 400 69.84 10.30 12.67
CA ASN A 400 69.13 9.68 13.78
C ASN A 400 67.88 10.50 14.13
N VAL A 401 66.72 10.04 13.66
CA VAL A 401 65.40 10.66 13.89
C VAL A 401 65.05 10.79 15.38
N ASN A 402 65.66 10.01 16.28
CA ASN A 402 65.46 10.16 17.74
C ASN A 402 66.12 11.41 18.33
N ALA A 403 67.09 12.00 17.62
CA ALA A 403 67.80 13.20 18.08
C ALA A 403 67.07 14.50 17.71
N ALA A 404 65.95 14.42 16.98
CA ALA A 404 65.13 15.58 16.65
C ALA A 404 64.40 16.10 17.89
N ARG A 405 64.18 17.42 17.96
CA ARG A 405 63.46 18.08 19.06
C ARG A 405 62.06 17.49 19.27
N TRP A 406 61.37 17.22 18.18
CA TRP A 406 60.10 16.52 18.14
C TRP A 406 60.03 15.71 16.85
N ARG A 407 59.13 14.73 16.81
CA ARG A 407 58.87 13.92 15.62
C ARG A 407 57.46 13.36 15.71
N VAL A 408 56.85 13.07 14.57
CA VAL A 408 55.57 12.35 14.52
C VAL A 408 55.71 11.22 13.51
N ILE A 409 55.44 9.98 13.94
CA ILE A 409 55.64 8.79 13.10
C ILE A 409 54.30 8.11 12.84
N GLN A 410 53.98 7.90 11.57
CA GLN A 410 52.87 7.04 11.15
C GLN A 410 53.36 5.88 10.31
N SER A 411 52.85 4.69 10.63
CA SER A 411 53.27 3.43 10.00
C SER A 411 52.07 2.68 9.45
N GLY A 412 52.22 2.07 8.27
CA GLY A 412 51.16 1.24 7.71
C GLY A 412 51.65 0.23 6.69
N LEU A 413 50.82 -0.77 6.43
CA LEU A 413 51.09 -1.83 5.47
C LEU A 413 50.80 -1.32 4.05
N ILE A 414 51.80 -1.39 3.16
CA ILE A 414 51.67 -0.99 1.74
C ILE A 414 51.41 -2.18 0.81
N THR A 415 51.66 -3.39 1.29
CA THR A 415 51.39 -4.65 0.57
C THR A 415 50.04 -5.21 0.96
N THR A 416 49.32 -5.82 0.04
CA THR A 416 48.06 -6.50 0.31
C THR A 416 47.99 -7.82 -0.44
N TYR A 417 47.37 -8.83 0.16
CA TYR A 417 47.17 -10.12 -0.50
C TYR A 417 45.79 -10.13 -1.11
N THR A 418 45.71 -10.37 -2.41
CA THR A 418 44.44 -10.46 -3.12
C THR A 418 44.31 -11.86 -3.71
N GLU A 419 43.13 -12.45 -3.59
CA GLU A 419 42.82 -13.69 -4.32
C GLU A 419 42.86 -13.38 -5.83
N PRO A 420 43.60 -14.15 -6.64
CA PRO A 420 43.63 -13.95 -8.08
C PRO A 420 42.21 -14.02 -8.62
N ILE A 421 41.78 -12.96 -9.32
CA ILE A 421 40.50 -12.95 -10.03
C ILE A 421 40.52 -14.17 -10.97
N PRO A 422 39.52 -15.07 -10.91
CA PRO A 422 39.50 -16.24 -11.78
C PRO A 422 39.49 -15.75 -13.23
N LYS A 423 40.55 -16.10 -13.99
CA LYS A 423 40.69 -15.70 -15.40
C LYS A 423 39.43 -16.12 -16.17
N THR A 424 38.71 -15.15 -16.70
CA THR A 424 37.57 -15.35 -17.61
C THR A 424 38.12 -15.66 -19.00
N PHE A 425 37.56 -16.67 -19.68
CA PHE A 425 38.00 -17.09 -21.00
C PHE A 425 36.82 -17.18 -21.95
N ASN A 426 37.07 -17.02 -23.25
CA ASN A 426 36.04 -17.23 -24.26
C ASN A 426 35.79 -18.73 -24.39
N LEU A 427 34.56 -19.17 -24.13
CA LEU A 427 34.18 -20.59 -24.14
C LEU A 427 34.31 -21.24 -25.53
N MET A 428 34.31 -20.42 -26.58
CA MET A 428 34.50 -20.83 -27.99
C MET A 428 35.97 -20.68 -28.47
N GLY A 429 36.87 -20.16 -27.62
CA GLY A 429 38.31 -20.06 -27.90
C GLY A 429 39.00 -21.43 -27.85
N GLY A 430 40.16 -21.55 -28.52
CA GLY A 430 40.84 -22.83 -28.76
C GLY A 430 41.05 -23.71 -27.51
N ASN A 431 41.00 -25.04 -27.71
CA ASN A 431 41.02 -26.08 -26.66
C ASN A 431 42.18 -25.99 -25.64
N ASP A 432 43.28 -25.30 -25.98
CA ASP A 432 44.43 -25.13 -25.10
C ASP A 432 44.15 -24.20 -23.89
N GLU A 433 43.27 -23.19 -24.05
CA GLU A 433 42.92 -22.26 -22.97
C GLU A 433 41.99 -22.91 -21.93
N VAL A 434 41.06 -23.76 -22.38
CA VAL A 434 40.07 -24.47 -21.54
C VAL A 434 40.73 -25.57 -20.69
N SER A 435 41.72 -26.27 -21.27
CA SER A 435 42.54 -27.28 -20.57
C SER A 435 43.43 -26.66 -19.49
N ALA A 436 44.04 -25.50 -19.77
CA ALA A 436 44.83 -24.74 -18.80
C ALA A 436 43.99 -24.25 -17.61
N ALA A 437 42.74 -23.81 -17.85
CA ALA A 437 41.82 -23.33 -16.81
C ALA A 437 41.39 -24.43 -15.82
N THR A 438 41.25 -25.68 -16.28
CA THR A 438 40.87 -26.82 -15.41
C THR A 438 42.02 -27.24 -14.50
N LYS A 439 43.28 -27.10 -14.97
CA LYS A 439 44.49 -27.30 -14.14
C LYS A 439 44.73 -26.14 -13.17
N ALA A 440 44.44 -24.90 -13.56
CA ALA A 440 44.64 -23.71 -12.73
C ALA A 440 43.74 -23.67 -11.47
N LYS A 441 42.52 -24.24 -11.53
CA LYS A 441 41.61 -24.35 -10.36
C LYS A 441 42.20 -25.10 -9.14
N LYS A 442 43.23 -25.93 -9.32
CA LYS A 442 43.83 -26.74 -8.24
C LYS A 442 44.97 -26.04 -7.49
N ALA A 443 45.48 -24.89 -7.94
CA ALA A 443 46.60 -24.22 -7.29
C ALA A 443 46.59 -22.70 -7.49
N ILE A 444 45.59 -22.00 -6.92
CA ILE A 444 45.59 -20.53 -6.89
C ILE A 444 46.13 -20.10 -5.53
N LYS A 445 47.42 -19.78 -5.45
CA LYS A 445 48.02 -19.17 -4.24
C LYS A 445 47.83 -17.64 -4.32
N PRO A 446 47.42 -16.97 -3.23
CA PRO A 446 47.34 -15.52 -3.20
C PRO A 446 48.71 -14.88 -3.43
N ILE A 447 48.75 -13.85 -4.27
CA ILE A 447 49.97 -13.10 -4.63
C ILE A 447 49.89 -11.72 -3.97
N ALA A 448 51.02 -11.24 -3.46
CA ALA A 448 51.17 -9.92 -2.88
C ALA A 448 51.10 -8.85 -3.96
N HIS A 449 50.28 -7.84 -3.72
CA HIS A 449 50.18 -6.64 -4.54
C HIS A 449 50.69 -5.44 -3.73
N LEU A 450 51.31 -4.50 -4.43
CA LEU A 450 51.83 -3.26 -3.88
C LEU A 450 50.84 -2.12 -4.11
N ARG A 451 50.57 -1.29 -3.10
CA ARG A 451 49.72 -0.11 -3.30
C ARG A 451 50.50 0.97 -4.06
N SER A 452 49.88 1.51 -5.10
CA SER A 452 50.46 2.53 -5.99
C SER A 452 50.48 3.94 -5.42
N SER A 453 49.82 4.19 -4.28
CA SER A 453 49.80 5.49 -3.63
C SER A 453 49.94 5.37 -2.11
N ILE A 454 50.64 6.34 -1.50
CA ILE A 454 50.81 6.54 -0.06
C ILE A 454 50.05 7.84 0.29
N PRO A 455 48.76 7.74 0.70
CA PRO A 455 47.94 8.89 1.03
C PRO A 455 48.22 9.32 2.47
N LEU A 456 48.82 10.50 2.61
CA LEU A 456 49.11 11.17 3.86
C LEU A 456 48.12 12.33 4.05
N VAL A 457 47.58 12.46 5.25
CA VAL A 457 46.65 13.52 5.62
C VAL A 457 47.23 14.31 6.78
N GLY A 458 47.35 15.62 6.59
CA GLY A 458 47.78 16.56 7.63
C GLY A 458 46.61 17.36 8.18
N LEU A 459 46.65 17.72 9.46
CA LEU A 459 45.65 18.59 10.07
C LEU A 459 45.93 20.06 9.72
N THR A 460 44.98 20.75 9.07
CA THR A 460 45.05 22.19 8.76
C THR A 460 44.24 23.03 9.76
N GLY A 461 44.62 24.30 9.93
CA GLY A 461 43.90 25.28 10.75
C GLY A 461 44.20 25.26 12.25
N SER A 462 45.13 24.39 12.70
CA SER A 462 45.68 24.36 14.06
C SER A 462 44.63 24.57 15.19
N PRO A 463 43.60 23.71 15.27
CA PRO A 463 42.49 23.85 16.21
C PRO A 463 42.94 23.73 17.67
N ILE A 464 42.27 24.44 18.57
CA ILE A 464 42.49 24.34 20.01
C ILE A 464 41.47 23.37 20.60
N PHE A 465 41.94 22.25 21.15
CA PHE A 465 41.07 21.21 21.69
C PHE A 465 40.79 21.44 23.18
N LYS A 466 39.60 21.07 23.64
CA LYS A 466 39.30 21.01 25.08
C LYS A 466 39.82 19.69 25.64
N ALA A 467 40.70 19.73 26.65
CA ALA A 467 41.47 18.59 27.13
C ALA A 467 40.62 17.38 27.57
N ARG A 468 39.41 17.62 28.11
CA ARG A 468 38.46 16.56 28.51
C ARG A 468 37.52 16.06 27.40
N ALA A 469 37.42 16.80 26.30
CA ALA A 469 36.50 16.51 25.19
C ALA A 469 37.25 16.15 23.90
N ILE A 470 38.54 15.78 23.99
CA ILE A 470 39.31 15.33 22.83
C ILE A 470 38.65 14.06 22.27
N PRO A 471 38.26 14.04 20.99
CA PRO A 471 37.69 12.85 20.38
C PRO A 471 38.68 11.68 20.47
N HIS A 472 38.22 10.54 20.99
CA HIS A 472 39.03 9.33 21.19
C HIS A 472 39.73 8.84 19.90
N GLU A 473 39.12 9.09 18.75
CA GLU A 473 39.62 8.79 17.40
C GLU A 473 40.92 9.55 17.09
N VAL A 474 40.97 10.82 17.49
CA VAL A 474 42.07 11.76 17.23
C VAL A 474 43.12 11.66 18.33
N TYR A 475 42.71 11.35 19.56
CA TYR A 475 43.60 11.23 20.71
C TYR A 475 44.79 10.27 20.46
N ARG A 476 44.57 9.16 19.75
CA ARG A 476 45.65 8.19 19.42
C ARG A 476 46.68 8.73 18.42
N LEU A 477 46.33 9.78 17.69
CA LEU A 477 47.19 10.41 16.68
C LEU A 477 47.89 11.66 17.23
N LEU A 478 47.47 12.16 18.41
CA LEU A 478 48.05 13.32 19.05
C LEU A 478 49.23 12.90 19.91
N GLU A 479 50.40 13.43 19.60
CA GLU A 479 51.55 13.43 20.49
C GLU A 479 51.59 14.77 21.22
N THR A 480 51.54 14.73 22.56
CA THR A 480 51.46 15.91 23.41
C THR A 480 52.76 16.13 24.18
N ASP A 481 53.07 17.38 24.45
CA ASP A 481 54.18 17.81 25.30
C ASP A 481 53.74 18.96 26.22
N GLU A 482 54.54 19.29 27.23
CA GLU A 482 54.28 20.41 28.13
C GLU A 482 55.34 21.49 27.93
N VAL A 483 54.93 22.66 27.42
CA VAL A 483 55.82 23.79 27.15
C VAL A 483 55.31 25.01 27.92
N ASP A 484 56.15 25.59 28.76
CA ASP A 484 55.83 26.77 29.59
C ASP A 484 54.55 26.60 30.44
N GLY A 485 54.29 25.38 30.95
CA GLY A 485 53.12 25.04 31.76
C GLY A 485 51.81 24.94 30.98
N ARG A 486 51.86 24.89 29.64
CA ARG A 486 50.73 24.64 28.75
C ARG A 486 50.87 23.30 28.05
N LEU A 487 49.76 22.57 27.94
CA LEU A 487 49.70 21.33 27.19
C LEU A 487 49.64 21.67 25.69
N VAL A 488 50.60 21.18 24.92
CA VAL A 488 50.69 21.41 23.47
C VAL A 488 50.71 20.10 22.69
N TYR A 489 50.22 20.10 21.44
CA TYR A 489 50.29 18.93 20.54
C TYR A 489 51.10 19.21 19.28
N TYR A 490 51.85 18.19 18.83
CA TYR A 490 52.63 18.24 17.59
C TYR A 490 51.74 18.08 16.33
N PRO A 491 52.22 18.48 15.14
CA PRO A 491 51.47 18.34 13.89
C PRO A 491 50.96 16.92 13.67
N LEU A 492 49.67 16.81 13.42
CA LEU A 492 49.06 15.52 13.21
C LEU A 492 49.29 15.08 11.76
N LEU A 493 49.89 13.89 11.63
CA LEU A 493 49.96 13.13 10.39
C LEU A 493 49.10 11.89 10.52
N TYR A 494 48.30 11.58 9.50
CA TYR A 494 47.50 10.37 9.41
C TYR A 494 47.76 9.67 8.08
N LEU A 495 48.13 8.39 8.11
CA LEU A 495 48.20 7.57 6.91
C LEU A 495 46.80 7.08 6.57
N ASN A 496 46.20 7.64 5.52
CA ASN A 496 44.79 7.40 5.21
C ASN A 496 44.56 6.04 4.58
N SER A 497 44.32 5.04 5.43
CA SER A 497 44.09 3.68 4.95
C SER A 497 42.80 3.49 4.16
N LEU A 498 41.87 4.44 4.24
CA LEU A 498 40.60 4.43 3.52
C LEU A 498 40.78 4.68 2.01
N SER A 499 41.79 5.46 1.62
CA SER A 499 42.10 5.75 0.22
C SER A 499 42.82 4.61 -0.50
N PHE A 500 43.11 3.51 0.21
CA PHE A 500 43.67 2.30 -0.39
C PHE A 500 42.56 1.45 -1.05
N GLY A 501 42.07 1.89 -2.21
CA GLY A 501 41.14 1.10 -3.03
C GLY A 501 41.84 0.03 -3.86
N SER A 502 41.15 -1.06 -4.20
CA SER A 502 41.66 -2.15 -5.05
C SER A 502 41.93 -1.77 -6.51
N LYS A 503 41.51 -0.58 -6.96
CA LYS A 503 41.88 -0.03 -8.29
C LYS A 503 43.34 0.46 -8.35
N ASN A 504 43.95 0.74 -7.20
CA ASN A 504 45.27 1.37 -7.08
C ASN A 504 46.34 0.38 -6.57
N ILE A 505 46.30 -0.87 -7.02
CA ILE A 505 47.28 -1.92 -6.66
C ILE A 505 48.09 -2.36 -7.88
N LEU A 506 49.38 -2.64 -7.67
CA LEU A 506 50.35 -3.11 -8.65
C LEU A 506 50.70 -4.57 -8.32
N GLU A 507 50.61 -5.46 -9.31
CA GLU A 507 51.00 -6.86 -9.13
C GLU A 507 52.52 -6.98 -8.96
N ILE A 508 52.97 -7.65 -7.90
CA ILE A 508 54.41 -7.88 -7.67
C ILE A 508 54.83 -9.12 -8.46
N THR A 509 55.66 -8.93 -9.49
CA THR A 509 56.28 -10.03 -10.23
C THR A 509 57.72 -10.27 -9.74
N PRO A 510 58.20 -11.53 -9.67
CA PRO A 510 59.58 -11.81 -9.27
C PRO A 510 60.64 -11.18 -10.19
N THR A 511 60.26 -10.81 -11.41
CA THR A 511 61.12 -10.22 -12.44
C THR A 511 61.27 -8.70 -12.32
N GLN A 512 60.25 -8.01 -11.82
CA GLN A 512 60.25 -6.55 -11.71
C GLN A 512 60.62 -6.13 -10.29
N LYS A 513 61.74 -5.40 -10.15
CA LYS A 513 62.26 -4.91 -8.85
C LYS A 513 61.84 -3.49 -8.52
N GLU A 514 61.63 -2.66 -9.54
CA GLU A 514 61.28 -1.24 -9.41
C GLU A 514 59.81 -1.00 -9.71
N TYR A 515 59.14 -0.23 -8.85
CA TYR A 515 57.73 0.12 -8.96
C TYR A 515 57.55 1.63 -8.74
N GLU A 516 56.75 2.28 -9.58
CA GLU A 516 56.36 3.68 -9.43
C GLU A 516 55.22 3.77 -8.40
N ILE A 517 55.42 4.57 -7.35
CA ILE A 517 54.43 4.87 -6.30
C ILE A 517 54.28 6.38 -6.20
N THR A 518 53.07 6.84 -5.87
CA THR A 518 52.80 8.27 -5.62
C THR A 518 52.70 8.53 -4.12
N VAL A 519 53.43 9.52 -3.59
CA VAL A 519 53.21 10.09 -2.26
C VAL A 519 52.24 11.26 -2.42
N ASP A 520 51.04 11.13 -1.86
CA ASP A 520 49.97 12.15 -1.93
C ASP A 520 49.70 12.68 -0.52
N TYR A 521 50.09 13.92 -0.24
CA TYR A 521 49.81 14.63 1.00
C TYR A 521 48.68 15.62 0.80
N ARG A 522 47.62 15.52 1.62
CA ARG A 522 46.48 16.45 1.58
C ARG A 522 46.15 17.06 2.95
N PRO A 523 45.95 18.38 3.05
CA PRO A 523 45.43 19.00 4.26
C PRO A 523 43.95 18.65 4.47
N ALA A 524 43.55 18.38 5.71
CA ALA A 524 42.17 18.15 6.10
C ALA A 524 41.83 18.83 7.43
N GLY A 525 40.64 19.41 7.53
CA GLY A 525 40.12 19.90 8.80
C GLY A 525 39.72 18.76 9.74
N VAL A 526 39.54 19.07 11.03
CA VAL A 526 39.26 18.07 12.09
C VAL A 526 38.07 17.17 11.76
N GLY A 527 36.97 17.75 11.27
CA GLY A 527 35.75 16.98 10.97
C GLY A 527 35.95 15.90 9.90
N LYS A 528 36.69 16.24 8.83
CA LYS A 528 37.01 15.30 7.75
C LYS A 528 37.97 14.22 8.21
N LEU A 529 38.99 14.60 9.00
CA LEU A 529 39.94 13.66 9.59
C LEU A 529 39.24 12.65 10.51
N ARG A 530 38.37 13.13 11.41
CA ARG A 530 37.56 12.28 12.29
C ARG A 530 36.71 11.29 11.51
N LEU A 531 35.96 11.77 10.52
CA LEU A 531 35.15 10.92 9.65
C LEU A 531 35.99 9.80 8.99
N MET A 532 37.19 10.12 8.49
CA MET A 532 38.09 9.13 7.88
C MET A 532 38.59 8.07 8.88
N VAL A 533 38.96 8.50 10.09
CA VAL A 533 39.43 7.57 11.15
C VAL A 533 38.28 6.67 11.62
N THR A 534 37.09 7.23 11.87
CA THR A 534 35.91 6.48 12.27
C THR A 534 35.42 5.52 11.18
N ALA A 535 35.44 5.96 9.91
CA ALA A 535 35.13 5.10 8.77
C ALA A 535 36.11 3.93 8.69
N THR A 536 37.42 4.18 8.86
CA THR A 536 38.45 3.13 8.87
C THR A 536 38.20 2.11 9.99
N MET A 537 37.90 2.55 11.21
CA MET A 537 37.57 1.66 12.33
C MET A 537 36.31 0.84 12.04
N SER A 538 35.28 1.48 11.47
CA SER A 538 34.02 0.82 11.09
C SER A 538 34.26 -0.28 10.04
N MET A 539 35.16 -0.04 9.09
CA MET A 539 35.55 -1.06 8.10
C MET A 539 36.29 -2.24 8.71
N MET A 540 37.16 -2.01 9.69
CA MET A 540 37.81 -3.09 10.43
C MET A 540 36.77 -3.95 11.17
N GLN A 541 35.74 -3.32 11.74
CA GLN A 541 34.63 -4.03 12.37
C GLN A 541 33.81 -4.84 11.35
N LEU A 542 33.46 -4.26 10.19
CA LEU A 542 32.77 -4.98 9.12
C LEU A 542 33.59 -6.18 8.62
N LYS A 543 34.92 -6.03 8.47
CA LYS A 543 35.82 -7.14 8.14
C LYS A 543 35.77 -8.24 9.20
N SER A 544 35.73 -7.88 10.49
CA SER A 544 35.60 -8.85 11.58
C SER A 544 34.25 -9.58 11.60
N MET A 545 33.20 -8.95 11.08
CA MET A 545 31.86 -9.55 10.90
C MET A 545 31.74 -10.43 9.64
N GLY A 546 32.83 -10.56 8.85
CA GLY A 546 32.88 -11.44 7.68
C GLY A 546 32.58 -10.77 6.35
N PHE A 547 32.65 -9.43 6.24
CA PHE A 547 32.58 -8.76 4.94
C PHE A 547 33.81 -9.06 4.07
N ASN A 548 33.59 -9.29 2.77
CA ASN A 548 34.68 -9.51 1.81
C ASN A 548 35.45 -8.21 1.54
N GLU A 549 36.74 -8.32 1.21
CA GLU A 549 37.62 -7.18 0.90
C GLU A 549 37.06 -6.33 -0.26
N LYS A 550 36.44 -6.98 -1.24
CA LYS A 550 35.79 -6.33 -2.40
C LYS A 550 34.64 -5.41 -1.98
N ASP A 551 33.74 -5.89 -1.12
CA ASP A 551 32.58 -5.10 -0.68
C ASP A 551 33.03 -3.91 0.19
N LEU A 552 34.08 -4.12 0.99
CA LEU A 552 34.71 -3.04 1.77
C LEU A 552 35.30 -1.97 0.86
N ASP A 553 35.92 -2.36 -0.26
CA ASP A 553 36.48 -1.42 -1.24
C ASP A 553 35.40 -0.59 -1.95
N ASP A 554 34.23 -1.17 -2.25
CA ASP A 554 33.11 -0.40 -2.80
C ASP A 554 32.62 0.66 -1.81
N VAL A 555 32.55 0.30 -0.51
CA VAL A 555 32.24 1.27 0.56
C VAL A 555 33.36 2.31 0.69
N ARG A 556 34.64 1.96 0.47
CA ARG A 556 35.76 2.92 0.54
C ARG A 556 35.62 3.97 -0.56
N GLY A 557 35.26 3.53 -1.76
CA GLY A 557 34.96 4.41 -2.89
C GLY A 557 33.91 5.46 -2.54
N LEU A 558 32.84 5.09 -1.84
CA LEU A 558 31.80 6.03 -1.41
C LEU A 558 32.32 7.13 -0.47
N PHE A 559 33.30 6.86 0.39
CA PHE A 559 33.85 7.89 1.29
C PHE A 559 34.98 8.72 0.66
N VAL A 560 35.70 8.17 -0.31
CA VAL A 560 36.87 8.80 -0.93
C VAL A 560 36.51 9.60 -2.19
N ASP A 561 35.65 9.05 -3.04
CA ASP A 561 35.35 9.60 -4.37
C ASP A 561 34.15 10.57 -4.36
N THR A 562 33.39 10.63 -3.26
CA THR A 562 32.12 11.37 -3.19
C THR A 562 32.22 12.64 -2.35
N ASN A 563 31.54 13.72 -2.79
CA ASN A 563 31.40 14.93 -1.97
C ASN A 563 30.59 14.62 -0.70
N LEU A 564 30.98 15.17 0.45
CA LEU A 564 30.32 14.96 1.74
C LEU A 564 28.82 15.27 1.69
N TYR A 565 28.41 16.32 0.96
CA TYR A 565 26.99 16.65 0.78
C TYR A 565 26.23 15.56 0.01
N LEU A 566 26.86 15.02 -1.03
CA LEU A 566 26.29 13.94 -1.83
C LEU A 566 26.21 12.64 -1.00
N LEU A 567 27.22 12.36 -0.18
CA LEU A 567 27.21 11.24 0.76
C LEU A 567 26.06 11.36 1.78
N GLY A 568 25.84 12.55 2.35
CA GLY A 568 24.72 12.81 3.26
C GLY A 568 23.36 12.59 2.61
N VAL A 569 23.18 13.06 1.36
CA VAL A 569 21.96 12.83 0.58
C VAL A 569 21.78 11.34 0.29
N THR A 570 22.82 10.61 -0.13
CA THR A 570 22.71 9.16 -0.38
C THR A 570 22.30 8.39 0.86
N PHE A 571 22.82 8.75 2.03
CA PHE A 571 22.44 8.09 3.28
C PHE A 571 20.96 8.33 3.62
N LEU A 572 20.49 9.56 3.50
CA LEU A 572 19.09 9.90 3.74
C LEU A 572 18.15 9.17 2.77
N VAL A 573 18.50 9.15 1.49
CA VAL A 573 17.72 8.47 0.45
C VAL A 573 17.71 6.95 0.70
N SER A 574 18.84 6.35 1.08
CA SER A 574 18.91 4.92 1.45
C SER A 574 18.05 4.58 2.65
N ALA A 575 18.03 5.44 3.67
CA ALA A 575 17.17 5.25 4.84
C ALA A 575 15.68 5.33 4.48
N LEU A 576 15.29 6.26 3.59
CA LEU A 576 13.92 6.38 3.09
C LEU A 576 13.51 5.20 2.20
N HIS A 577 14.42 4.73 1.34
CA HIS A 577 14.22 3.55 0.49
C HIS A 577 13.95 2.30 1.34
N LEU A 578 14.81 2.03 2.33
CA LEU A 578 14.63 0.91 3.25
C LEU A 578 13.29 0.99 4.01
N LEU A 579 12.88 2.19 4.41
CA LEU A 579 11.58 2.40 5.06
C LEU A 579 10.41 2.03 4.13
N PHE A 580 10.42 2.49 2.88
CA PHE A 580 9.37 2.19 1.91
C PHE A 580 9.33 0.71 1.53
N ASP A 581 10.48 0.05 1.42
CA ASP A 581 10.56 -1.38 1.19
C ASP A 581 9.95 -2.19 2.33
N VAL A 582 10.25 -1.84 3.59
CA VAL A 582 9.66 -2.51 4.76
C VAL A 582 8.15 -2.30 4.82
N LEU A 583 7.68 -1.09 4.51
CA LEU A 583 6.24 -0.77 4.49
C LEU A 583 5.50 -1.52 3.37
N SER A 584 6.09 -1.56 2.17
CA SER A 584 5.52 -2.29 1.04
C SER A 584 5.49 -3.80 1.31
N PHE A 585 6.55 -4.35 1.91
CA PHE A 585 6.65 -5.74 2.32
C PHE A 585 5.56 -6.14 3.33
N LYS A 586 5.33 -5.31 4.35
CA LYS A 586 4.27 -5.56 5.35
C LYS A 586 2.89 -5.57 4.69
N ASN A 587 2.62 -4.62 3.80
CA ASN A 587 1.35 -4.53 3.10
C ASN A 587 1.13 -5.75 2.19
N ASP A 588 2.16 -6.17 1.46
CA ASP A 588 2.10 -7.34 0.58
C ASP A 588 1.83 -8.63 1.38
N ILE A 589 2.53 -8.87 2.50
CA ILE A 589 2.26 -10.05 3.35
C ILE A 589 0.84 -10.01 3.95
N SER A 590 0.41 -8.85 4.44
CA SER A 590 -0.93 -8.68 4.99
C SER A 590 -2.00 -8.97 3.94
N PHE A 591 -1.80 -8.47 2.72
CA PHE A 591 -2.67 -8.69 1.58
C PHE A 591 -2.82 -10.18 1.23
N TRP A 592 -1.71 -10.91 1.03
CA TRP A 592 -1.74 -12.35 0.71
C TRP A 592 -2.23 -13.23 1.87
N ARG A 593 -2.12 -12.74 3.11
CA ARG A 593 -2.64 -13.45 4.29
C ARG A 593 -4.18 -13.41 4.35
N GLN A 594 -4.80 -12.27 4.02
CA GLN A 594 -6.24 -12.04 4.17
C GLN A 594 -7.07 -12.53 2.96
N LYS A 595 -6.47 -12.61 1.77
CA LYS A 595 -7.18 -12.95 0.52
C LYS A 595 -7.57 -14.45 0.45
N LYS A 596 -8.85 -14.72 0.19
CA LYS A 596 -9.43 -16.08 0.08
C LYS A 596 -9.73 -16.50 -1.37
N THR A 597 -9.99 -15.55 -2.28
CA THR A 597 -10.24 -15.78 -3.71
C THR A 597 -9.13 -15.17 -4.55
N MET A 598 -8.72 -15.78 -5.67
CA MET A 598 -7.60 -15.30 -6.49
C MET A 598 -8.05 -14.43 -7.66
N GLU A 599 -9.29 -13.90 -7.60
CA GLU A 599 -9.84 -13.04 -8.63
C GLU A 599 -8.97 -11.77 -8.84
N GLY A 600 -8.69 -11.46 -10.10
CA GLY A 600 -7.86 -10.32 -10.52
C GLY A 600 -6.33 -10.53 -10.44
N LEU A 601 -5.84 -11.69 -10.01
CA LEU A 601 -4.41 -12.02 -9.94
C LEU A 601 -4.03 -13.12 -10.93
N SER A 602 -2.98 -12.87 -11.71
CA SER A 602 -2.46 -13.82 -12.69
C SER A 602 -1.63 -14.93 -12.02
N THR A 603 -2.10 -16.17 -12.11
CA THR A 603 -1.37 -17.32 -11.56
C THR A 603 -0.06 -17.59 -12.31
N LYS A 604 -0.05 -17.36 -13.63
CA LYS A 604 1.12 -17.54 -14.50
C LYS A 604 2.19 -16.47 -14.26
N ALA A 605 1.78 -15.22 -14.07
CA ALA A 605 2.73 -14.16 -13.73
C ALA A 605 3.39 -14.42 -12.36
N LEU A 606 2.64 -14.91 -11.38
CA LEU A 606 3.21 -15.25 -10.07
C LEU A 606 4.26 -16.37 -10.15
N LEU A 607 3.98 -17.43 -10.93
CA LEU A 607 4.96 -18.52 -11.16
C LEU A 607 6.21 -18.04 -11.89
N TRP A 608 6.06 -17.18 -12.90
CA TRP A 608 7.18 -16.60 -13.61
C TRP A 608 8.01 -15.67 -12.70
N ARG A 609 7.36 -14.96 -11.76
CA ARG A 609 8.04 -14.13 -10.75
C ARG A 609 8.87 -15.00 -9.81
N ALA A 610 8.31 -16.10 -9.28
CA ALA A 610 9.07 -17.05 -8.47
C ALA A 610 10.27 -17.67 -9.22
N PHE A 611 10.10 -18.00 -10.50
CA PHE A 611 11.21 -18.44 -11.36
C PHE A 611 12.29 -17.36 -11.50
N SER A 612 11.90 -16.12 -11.76
CA SER A 612 12.81 -14.98 -11.91
C SER A 612 13.65 -14.74 -10.66
N TYR A 613 13.03 -14.70 -9.48
CA TYR A 613 13.73 -14.57 -8.19
C TYR A 613 14.69 -15.73 -7.92
N THR A 614 14.34 -16.94 -8.36
CA THR A 614 15.20 -18.13 -8.21
C THR A 614 16.45 -18.03 -9.09
N VAL A 615 16.30 -17.61 -10.34
CA VAL A 615 17.43 -17.39 -11.26
C VAL A 615 18.35 -16.29 -10.73
N ILE A 616 17.78 -15.18 -10.25
CA ILE A 616 18.56 -14.07 -9.67
C ILE A 616 19.30 -14.54 -8.41
N PHE A 617 18.66 -15.30 -7.53
CA PHE A 617 19.31 -15.84 -6.33
C PHE A 617 20.51 -16.74 -6.69
N PHE A 618 20.36 -17.65 -7.66
CA PHE A 618 21.47 -18.49 -8.12
C PHE A 618 22.57 -17.69 -8.82
N TYR A 619 22.22 -16.62 -9.55
CA TYR A 619 23.20 -15.70 -10.14
C TYR A 619 24.01 -14.97 -9.08
N LEU A 620 23.36 -14.43 -8.04
CA LEU A 620 24.04 -13.78 -6.91
C LEU A 620 24.95 -14.77 -6.17
N MET A 621 24.50 -16.01 -6.00
CA MET A 621 25.31 -17.08 -5.41
C MET A 621 26.54 -17.44 -6.26
N ASP A 622 26.42 -17.52 -7.60
CA ASP A 622 27.55 -17.78 -8.52
C ASP A 622 28.55 -16.61 -8.54
N GLN A 623 28.07 -15.37 -8.43
CA GLN A 623 28.92 -14.18 -8.35
C GLN A 623 29.60 -14.01 -6.99
N ARG A 624 29.33 -14.88 -6.00
CA ARG A 624 29.83 -14.78 -4.62
C ARG A 624 29.57 -13.40 -3.99
N THR A 625 28.36 -12.89 -4.19
CA THR A 625 27.96 -11.60 -3.60
C THR A 625 27.88 -11.68 -2.08
N SER A 626 27.95 -10.52 -1.42
CA SER A 626 27.88 -10.42 0.04
C SER A 626 26.66 -11.13 0.63
N LEU A 627 26.82 -11.68 1.84
CA LEU A 627 25.73 -12.28 2.61
C LEU A 627 24.57 -11.29 2.84
N LEU A 628 24.88 -9.99 2.90
CA LEU A 628 23.90 -8.91 3.10
C LEU A 628 22.91 -8.78 1.93
N VAL A 629 23.33 -9.10 0.70
CA VAL A 629 22.44 -9.09 -0.48
C VAL A 629 21.83 -10.48 -0.72
N LEU A 630 22.60 -11.54 -0.47
CA LEU A 630 22.18 -12.92 -0.70
C LEU A 630 21.04 -13.35 0.24
N VAL A 631 21.11 -12.97 1.53
CA VAL A 631 20.10 -13.37 2.53
C VAL A 631 18.72 -12.75 2.26
N PRO A 632 18.57 -11.43 2.05
CA PRO A 632 17.28 -10.83 1.67
C PRO A 632 16.73 -11.38 0.35
N SER A 633 17.59 -11.63 -0.64
CA SER A 633 17.18 -12.27 -1.90
C SER A 633 16.67 -13.69 -1.69
N GLY A 634 17.29 -14.46 -0.79
CA GLY A 634 16.85 -15.80 -0.41
C GLY A 634 15.50 -15.79 0.31
N ILE A 635 15.30 -14.87 1.26
CA ILE A 635 14.01 -14.68 1.95
C ILE A 635 12.91 -14.30 0.96
N SER A 636 13.20 -13.39 0.03
CA SER A 636 12.26 -12.96 -1.02
C SER A 636 11.85 -14.14 -1.91
N CYS A 637 12.80 -14.99 -2.28
CA CYS A 637 12.54 -16.20 -3.04
C CYS A 637 11.59 -17.16 -2.30
N LEU A 638 11.82 -17.41 -1.00
CA LEU A 638 10.95 -18.25 -0.17
C LEU A 638 9.52 -17.71 -0.05
N ILE A 639 9.36 -16.39 0.02
CA ILE A 639 8.05 -15.73 0.11
C ILE A 639 7.29 -15.86 -1.21
N GLU A 640 7.94 -15.69 -2.36
CA GLU A 640 7.31 -15.91 -3.66
C GLU A 640 6.86 -17.37 -3.84
N TYR A 641 7.63 -18.34 -3.35
CA TYR A 641 7.18 -19.73 -3.28
C TYR A 641 5.95 -19.92 -2.38
N TRP A 642 5.91 -19.27 -1.22
CA TRP A 642 4.73 -19.27 -0.34
C TRP A 642 3.49 -18.67 -1.01
N LYS A 643 3.64 -17.58 -1.78
CA LYS A 643 2.53 -17.02 -2.57
C LYS A 643 2.04 -18.01 -3.63
N CYS A 644 2.97 -18.69 -4.32
CA CYS A 644 2.64 -19.70 -5.33
C CYS A 644 1.84 -20.88 -4.75
N THR A 645 2.17 -21.36 -3.53
CA THR A 645 1.40 -22.45 -2.90
C THR A 645 -0.03 -22.03 -2.58
N LYS A 646 -0.24 -20.77 -2.17
CA LYS A 646 -1.58 -20.20 -1.99
C LYS A 646 -2.33 -20.02 -3.30
N ALA A 647 -1.69 -19.47 -4.33
CA ALA A 647 -2.33 -19.21 -5.63
C ALA A 647 -2.77 -20.50 -6.34
N LEU A 648 -1.95 -21.55 -6.26
CA LEU A 648 -2.27 -22.88 -6.82
C LEU A 648 -3.22 -23.70 -5.94
N LYS A 649 -3.69 -23.15 -4.80
CA LYS A 649 -4.58 -23.81 -3.83
C LYS A 649 -4.10 -25.24 -3.50
N ILE A 650 -2.79 -25.40 -3.27
CA ILE A 650 -2.17 -26.71 -3.06
C ILE A 650 -2.57 -27.25 -1.68
N SER A 651 -3.27 -28.39 -1.63
CA SER A 651 -3.49 -29.16 -0.41
C SER A 651 -2.62 -30.42 -0.40
N LEU A 652 -1.79 -30.53 0.65
CA LEU A 652 -0.98 -31.71 0.93
C LEU A 652 -1.79 -32.69 1.80
N THR A 653 -2.23 -33.79 1.20
CA THR A 653 -2.84 -34.91 1.94
C THR A 653 -1.84 -36.06 2.02
N PHE A 654 -1.55 -36.52 3.24
CA PHE A 654 -0.72 -37.69 3.50
C PHE A 654 -1.62 -38.92 3.62
N ILE A 655 -1.51 -39.84 2.68
CA ILE A 655 -2.14 -41.16 2.76
C ILE A 655 -1.03 -42.19 2.60
N GLY A 656 -0.75 -42.96 3.66
CA GLY A 656 0.24 -44.05 3.61
C GLY A 656 1.71 -43.63 3.53
N GLY A 657 2.10 -42.44 4.03
CA GLY A 657 3.50 -42.00 4.11
C GLY A 657 4.06 -41.31 2.86
N LEU A 658 3.29 -41.21 1.77
CA LEU A 658 3.66 -40.46 0.56
C LEU A 658 2.79 -39.19 0.44
N PRO A 659 3.39 -38.00 0.25
CA PRO A 659 2.62 -36.76 0.07
C PRO A 659 1.98 -36.74 -1.33
N ARG A 660 0.64 -36.67 -1.39
CA ARG A 660 -0.08 -36.43 -2.64
C ARG A 660 -0.48 -34.95 -2.73
N ILE A 661 -0.04 -34.29 -3.80
CA ILE A 661 -0.33 -32.89 -4.09
C ILE A 661 -1.68 -32.85 -4.83
N SER A 662 -2.65 -32.11 -4.30
CA SER A 662 -3.94 -31.84 -4.95
C SER A 662 -4.07 -30.35 -5.24
N PHE A 663 -4.47 -30.01 -6.47
CA PHE A 663 -4.72 -28.65 -6.92
C PHE A 663 -6.22 -28.35 -6.84
N GLY A 664 -6.60 -27.24 -6.20
CA GLY A 664 -8.00 -26.82 -6.10
C GLY A 664 -8.60 -26.35 -7.43
N ALA A 665 -9.93 -26.48 -7.59
CA ALA A 665 -10.64 -26.02 -8.79
C ALA A 665 -10.61 -24.48 -8.92
N GLN A 666 -10.43 -24.00 -10.16
CA GLN A 666 -10.50 -22.57 -10.50
C GLN A 666 -11.95 -22.12 -10.68
N THR A 667 -12.26 -20.91 -10.23
CA THR A 667 -13.58 -20.29 -10.41
C THR A 667 -13.73 -19.78 -11.85
N ALA A 668 -14.94 -19.74 -12.42
CA ALA A 668 -15.15 -19.35 -13.84
C ALA A 668 -14.57 -17.96 -14.21
N LYS A 669 -14.62 -17.00 -13.28
CA LYS A 669 -14.00 -15.66 -13.43
C LYS A 669 -12.46 -15.67 -13.33
N GLU A 670 -11.89 -16.61 -12.57
CA GLU A 670 -10.43 -16.82 -12.51
C GLU A 670 -9.92 -17.33 -13.87
N ALA A 671 -10.67 -18.23 -14.52
CA ALA A 671 -10.33 -18.79 -15.82
C ALA A 671 -10.36 -17.77 -16.97
N GLU A 672 -11.31 -16.83 -16.97
CA GLU A 672 -11.36 -15.74 -17.97
C GLU A 672 -10.14 -14.81 -17.85
N THR A 673 -9.77 -14.44 -16.63
CA THR A 673 -8.58 -13.59 -16.37
C THR A 673 -7.30 -14.29 -16.82
N ASP A 674 -7.15 -15.57 -16.47
CA ASP A 674 -6.00 -16.39 -16.88
C ASP A 674 -5.94 -16.61 -18.41
N ALA A 675 -7.07 -16.58 -19.12
CA ALA A 675 -7.12 -16.72 -20.58
C ALA A 675 -6.58 -15.48 -21.31
N PHE A 676 -6.94 -14.27 -20.84
CA PHE A 676 -6.42 -13.03 -21.41
C PHE A 676 -4.92 -12.87 -21.17
N ASP A 677 -4.46 -13.22 -19.97
CA ASP A 677 -3.04 -13.22 -19.65
C ASP A 677 -2.27 -14.28 -20.44
N ALA A 678 -2.85 -15.46 -20.68
CA ALA A 678 -2.23 -16.49 -21.53
C ALA A 678 -1.97 -15.97 -22.95
N GLN A 679 -2.91 -15.19 -23.50
CA GLN A 679 -2.76 -14.61 -24.83
C GLN A 679 -1.67 -13.52 -24.84
N ALA A 680 -1.64 -12.65 -23.83
CA ALA A 680 -0.61 -11.63 -23.69
C ALA A 680 0.79 -12.26 -23.57
N MET A 681 0.95 -13.25 -22.69
CA MET A 681 2.21 -13.96 -22.47
C MET A 681 2.70 -14.72 -23.71
N LYS A 682 1.79 -15.23 -24.56
CA LYS A 682 2.16 -15.93 -25.79
C LYS A 682 2.80 -15.00 -26.83
N TRP A 683 2.16 -13.87 -27.13
CA TRP A 683 2.69 -12.89 -28.10
C TRP A 683 4.00 -12.29 -27.64
N LEU A 684 4.10 -12.10 -26.34
CA LEU A 684 5.25 -11.54 -25.69
C LEU A 684 6.44 -12.51 -25.67
N ALA A 685 6.21 -13.79 -25.38
CA ALA A 685 7.22 -14.84 -25.50
C ALA A 685 7.70 -14.99 -26.95
N LEU A 686 6.81 -14.84 -27.94
CA LEU A 686 7.16 -14.91 -29.37
C LEU A 686 8.15 -13.82 -29.79
N LEU A 687 8.05 -12.62 -29.21
CA LEU A 687 8.95 -11.49 -29.47
C LEU A 687 10.26 -11.59 -28.68
N MET A 688 10.18 -11.97 -27.39
CA MET A 688 11.32 -11.89 -26.46
C MET A 688 12.24 -13.11 -26.50
N LEU A 689 11.70 -14.30 -26.76
CA LEU A 689 12.50 -15.53 -26.87
C LEU A 689 13.64 -15.41 -27.92
N PRO A 690 13.42 -14.91 -29.16
CA PRO A 690 14.52 -14.73 -30.11
C PRO A 690 15.53 -13.65 -29.69
N LEU A 691 15.09 -12.60 -28.98
CA LEU A 691 15.98 -11.56 -28.44
C LEU A 691 16.89 -12.10 -27.32
N CYS A 692 16.34 -12.89 -26.40
CA CYS A 692 17.12 -13.51 -25.32
C CYS A 692 18.03 -14.63 -25.83
N VAL A 693 17.59 -15.41 -26.80
CA VAL A 693 18.45 -16.39 -27.49
C VAL A 693 19.57 -15.68 -28.24
N GLY A 694 19.27 -14.60 -28.97
CA GLY A 694 20.28 -13.77 -29.62
C GLY A 694 21.29 -13.17 -28.64
N GLY A 695 20.81 -12.66 -27.49
CA GLY A 695 21.65 -12.16 -26.40
C GLY A 695 22.53 -13.24 -25.76
N ALA A 696 22.01 -14.45 -25.57
CA ALA A 696 22.78 -15.58 -25.05
C ALA A 696 23.86 -16.05 -26.03
N ILE A 697 23.55 -16.07 -27.34
CA ILE A 697 24.52 -16.36 -28.41
C ILE A 697 25.59 -15.28 -28.47
N TYR A 698 25.20 -14.00 -28.39
CA TYR A 698 26.14 -12.88 -28.33
C TYR A 698 27.06 -12.98 -27.10
N SER A 699 26.49 -13.25 -25.93
CA SER A 699 27.26 -13.46 -24.70
C SER A 699 28.25 -14.61 -24.87
N LEU A 700 27.82 -15.73 -25.44
CA LEU A 700 28.70 -16.88 -25.67
C LEU A 700 29.86 -16.57 -26.63
N ALA A 701 29.63 -15.73 -27.65
CA ALA A 701 30.60 -15.41 -28.69
C ALA A 701 31.58 -14.30 -28.30
N TYR A 702 31.14 -13.30 -27.52
CA TYR A 702 31.90 -12.07 -27.29
C TYR A 702 32.23 -11.77 -25.83
N VAL A 703 31.56 -12.41 -24.86
CA VAL A 703 31.79 -12.17 -23.43
C VAL A 703 32.59 -13.35 -22.84
N PRO A 704 33.70 -13.09 -22.14
CA PRO A 704 34.47 -14.15 -21.51
C PRO A 704 33.78 -14.60 -20.21
N HIS A 705 33.61 -15.92 -20.04
CA HIS A 705 32.88 -16.50 -18.90
C HIS A 705 33.78 -17.42 -18.06
N LYS A 706 33.38 -17.70 -16.81
CA LYS A 706 34.13 -18.57 -15.88
C LYS A 706 33.98 -20.06 -16.20
N SER A 707 32.81 -20.45 -16.71
CA SER A 707 32.45 -21.84 -17.03
C SER A 707 31.13 -21.87 -17.82
N TRP A 708 30.80 -23.03 -18.40
CA TRP A 708 29.48 -23.30 -19.00
C TRP A 708 28.32 -23.11 -18.02
N TYR A 709 28.51 -23.44 -16.73
CA TYR A 709 27.51 -23.20 -15.69
C TYR A 709 27.29 -21.69 -15.46
N SER A 710 28.38 -20.93 -15.33
CA SER A 710 28.33 -19.48 -15.12
C SER A 710 27.74 -18.76 -16.33
N TRP A 711 28.09 -19.16 -17.57
CA TRP A 711 27.46 -18.65 -18.79
C TRP A 711 25.95 -18.92 -18.83
N CYS A 712 25.51 -20.12 -18.46
CA CYS A 712 24.09 -20.48 -18.45
C CYS A 712 23.32 -19.61 -17.46
N ILE A 713 23.80 -19.51 -16.21
CA ILE A 713 23.16 -18.70 -15.17
C ILE A 713 23.20 -17.20 -15.52
N GLU A 714 24.32 -16.69 -16.05
CA GLU A 714 24.46 -15.30 -16.47
C GLU A 714 23.56 -14.96 -17.66
N SER A 715 23.45 -15.86 -18.65
CA SER A 715 22.54 -15.70 -19.78
C SER A 715 21.08 -15.78 -19.34
N MET A 716 20.74 -16.68 -18.41
CA MET A 716 19.41 -16.75 -17.82
C MET A 716 19.09 -15.51 -16.98
N ALA A 717 20.05 -14.99 -16.21
CA ALA A 717 19.87 -13.77 -15.41
C ALA A 717 19.69 -12.55 -16.31
N ASN A 718 20.52 -12.37 -17.33
CA ASN A 718 20.36 -11.31 -18.33
C ASN A 718 19.04 -11.44 -19.08
N GLY A 719 18.62 -12.68 -19.38
CA GLY A 719 17.27 -12.99 -19.85
C GLY A 719 16.21 -12.49 -18.88
N VAL A 720 16.23 -12.92 -17.62
CA VAL A 720 15.28 -12.51 -16.57
C VAL A 720 15.26 -11.00 -16.36
N TYR A 721 16.41 -10.32 -16.40
CA TYR A 721 16.48 -8.85 -16.31
C TYR A 721 15.86 -8.16 -17.54
N ALA A 722 16.02 -8.72 -18.74
CA ALA A 722 15.31 -8.27 -19.94
C ALA A 722 13.80 -8.61 -19.87
N PHE A 723 13.44 -9.76 -19.31
CA PHE A 723 12.08 -10.27 -19.11
C PHE A 723 11.35 -9.61 -17.92
N GLY A 724 12.01 -8.88 -17.02
CA GLY A 724 11.35 -8.21 -15.89
C GLY A 724 10.34 -7.14 -16.35
N PHE A 725 10.50 -6.63 -17.58
CA PHE A 725 9.57 -5.82 -18.38
C PHE A 725 8.13 -6.37 -18.34
N LEU A 726 7.99 -7.69 -18.20
CA LEU A 726 6.78 -8.45 -18.48
C LEU A 726 5.81 -8.63 -17.32
N PHE A 727 6.17 -8.20 -16.12
CA PHE A 727 5.23 -8.26 -14.99
C PHE A 727 4.28 -7.07 -14.93
N MET A 728 4.61 -5.98 -15.62
CA MET A 728 3.81 -4.75 -15.64
C MET A 728 3.10 -4.53 -16.98
N LEU A 729 3.57 -5.15 -18.07
CA LEU A 729 2.91 -5.09 -19.39
C LEU A 729 1.58 -5.81 -19.50
N PRO A 730 1.31 -6.95 -18.84
CA PRO A 730 -0.01 -7.57 -18.87
C PRO A 730 -1.06 -6.57 -18.43
N GLN A 731 -0.80 -5.78 -17.38
CA GLN A 731 -1.70 -4.71 -16.98
C GLN A 731 -1.86 -3.64 -18.06
N LEU A 732 -0.77 -3.18 -18.69
CA LEU A 732 -0.84 -2.21 -19.80
C LEU A 732 -1.59 -2.76 -21.01
N PHE A 733 -1.43 -4.05 -21.32
CA PHE A 733 -2.10 -4.74 -22.42
C PHE A 733 -3.57 -4.94 -22.12
N VAL A 734 -3.92 -5.33 -20.89
CA VAL A 734 -5.30 -5.46 -20.43
C VAL A 734 -5.97 -4.08 -20.42
N ASN A 735 -5.31 -3.02 -19.97
CA ASN A 735 -5.83 -1.66 -20.06
C ASN A 735 -6.08 -1.22 -21.51
N TYR A 736 -5.17 -1.56 -22.43
CA TYR A 736 -5.33 -1.29 -23.85
C TYR A 736 -6.49 -2.09 -24.48
N LYS A 737 -6.65 -3.37 -24.12
CA LYS A 737 -7.70 -4.26 -24.63
C LYS A 737 -9.08 -3.91 -24.08
N LEU A 738 -9.18 -3.63 -22.78
CA LEU A 738 -10.42 -3.24 -22.10
C LEU A 738 -10.74 -1.75 -22.28
N LYS A 739 -9.80 -0.94 -22.80
CA LYS A 739 -9.93 0.51 -22.96
C LYS A 739 -10.31 1.22 -21.64
N SER A 740 -9.83 0.70 -20.52
CA SER A 740 -10.05 1.24 -19.18
C SER A 740 -8.85 0.94 -18.28
N VAL A 741 -8.57 1.80 -17.29
CA VAL A 741 -7.50 1.60 -16.31
C VAL A 741 -8.09 1.27 -14.96
N ALA A 742 -7.64 0.19 -14.30
CA ALA A 742 -8.11 -0.17 -12.97
C ALA A 742 -7.79 0.94 -11.94
N HIS A 743 -8.73 1.22 -11.04
CA HIS A 743 -8.53 2.21 -9.98
C HIS A 743 -7.38 1.81 -9.05
N LEU A 744 -6.34 2.66 -8.98
CA LEU A 744 -5.25 2.52 -8.01
C LEU A 744 -5.43 3.58 -6.91
N PRO A 745 -5.49 3.20 -5.63
CA PRO A 745 -5.48 4.15 -4.54
C PRO A 745 -4.29 5.11 -4.66
N TRP A 746 -4.52 6.41 -4.48
CA TRP A 746 -3.48 7.44 -4.65
C TRP A 746 -2.22 7.15 -3.83
N ARG A 747 -2.38 6.50 -2.66
CA ARG A 747 -1.27 6.07 -1.80
C ARG A 747 -0.39 5.00 -2.47
N ALA A 748 -0.99 3.93 -2.97
CA ALA A 748 -0.28 2.86 -3.69
C ALA A 748 0.40 3.40 -4.95
N PHE A 749 -0.26 4.32 -5.64
CA PHE A 749 0.31 5.03 -6.78
C PHE A 749 1.54 5.85 -6.39
N MET A 750 1.47 6.64 -5.31
CA MET A 750 2.60 7.42 -4.83
C MET A 750 3.76 6.55 -4.38
N TYR A 751 3.51 5.44 -3.67
CA TYR A 751 4.58 4.49 -3.31
C TYR A 751 5.29 3.92 -4.53
N LYS A 752 4.52 3.51 -5.56
CA LYS A 752 5.08 2.98 -6.80
C LYS A 752 5.94 4.03 -7.51
N ALA A 753 5.46 5.27 -7.58
CA ALA A 753 6.18 6.38 -8.20
C ALA A 753 7.45 6.76 -7.44
N PHE A 754 7.41 6.89 -6.12
CA PHE A 754 8.57 7.24 -5.31
C PHE A 754 9.67 6.17 -5.38
N ASN A 755 9.30 4.89 -5.38
CA ASN A 755 10.28 3.82 -5.54
C ASN A 755 11.01 3.92 -6.88
N THR A 756 10.32 4.20 -7.99
CA THR A 756 10.96 4.36 -9.31
C THR A 756 11.93 5.54 -9.33
N PHE A 757 11.51 6.70 -8.79
CA PHE A 757 12.39 7.88 -8.71
C PHE A 757 13.61 7.70 -7.80
N ILE A 758 13.48 6.93 -6.72
CA ILE A 758 14.58 6.68 -5.78
C ILE A 758 15.62 5.73 -6.41
N ASP A 759 15.18 4.70 -7.13
CA ASP A 759 16.07 3.75 -7.80
C ASP A 759 16.91 4.42 -8.91
N ASP A 760 16.31 5.38 -9.63
CA ASP A 760 17.01 6.22 -10.59
C ASP A 760 18.08 7.10 -9.94
N LEU A 761 17.77 7.72 -8.80
CA LEU A 761 18.74 8.51 -8.05
C LEU A 761 19.94 7.64 -7.61
N PHE A 762 19.71 6.38 -7.20
CA PHE A 762 20.79 5.44 -6.90
C PHE A 762 21.62 5.03 -8.12
N ALA A 763 20.98 4.83 -9.27
CA ALA A 763 21.67 4.51 -10.52
C ALA A 763 22.60 5.65 -10.98
N PHE A 764 22.33 6.90 -10.62
CA PHE A 764 23.19 8.05 -10.93
C PHE A 764 24.29 8.30 -9.90
N VAL A 765 24.06 7.98 -8.62
CA VAL A 765 25.02 8.30 -7.54
C VAL A 765 25.97 7.15 -7.22
N ILE A 766 25.49 5.90 -7.30
CA ILE A 766 26.30 4.71 -7.04
C ILE A 766 26.72 4.09 -8.38
N THR A 767 27.98 3.68 -8.51
CA THR A 767 28.48 2.99 -9.71
C THR A 767 27.87 1.58 -9.82
N MET A 768 26.63 1.50 -10.32
CA MET A 768 25.96 0.24 -10.57
C MET A 768 26.34 -0.33 -11.95
N PRO A 769 26.33 -1.66 -12.13
CA PRO A 769 26.51 -2.28 -13.43
C PRO A 769 25.52 -1.73 -14.44
N THR A 770 25.96 -1.52 -15.69
CA THR A 770 25.13 -0.94 -16.75
C THR A 770 23.83 -1.71 -16.97
N ALA A 771 23.85 -3.04 -16.82
CA ALA A 771 22.66 -3.88 -16.89
C ALA A 771 21.60 -3.51 -15.84
N HIS A 772 22.01 -3.20 -14.60
CA HIS A 772 21.10 -2.78 -13.53
C HIS A 772 20.57 -1.36 -13.78
N ARG A 773 21.42 -0.44 -14.27
CA ARG A 773 20.99 0.94 -14.62
C ARG A 773 19.95 0.95 -15.74
N VAL A 774 20.13 0.10 -16.75
CA VAL A 774 19.15 -0.10 -17.82
C VAL A 774 17.86 -0.72 -17.27
N ALA A 775 17.95 -1.60 -16.27
CA ALA A 775 16.79 -2.19 -15.61
C ALA A 775 15.98 -1.18 -14.77
N CYS A 776 16.63 -0.23 -14.10
CA CYS A 776 15.94 0.87 -13.40
C CYS A 776 15.20 1.78 -14.39
N PHE A 777 15.93 2.33 -15.38
CA PHE A 777 15.38 3.20 -16.42
C PHE A 777 14.21 2.58 -17.22
N ARG A 778 14.21 1.24 -17.32
CA ARG A 778 13.14 0.45 -17.94
C ARG A 778 11.79 0.62 -17.23
N ASP A 779 11.79 0.64 -15.90
CA ASP A 779 10.56 0.69 -15.12
C ASP A 779 9.90 2.08 -15.20
N ASP A 780 10.69 3.14 -15.45
CA ASP A 780 10.19 4.49 -15.73
C ASP A 780 9.47 4.59 -17.08
N ILE A 781 10.00 3.95 -18.13
CA ILE A 781 9.32 3.92 -19.45
C ILE A 781 7.93 3.29 -19.31
N VAL A 782 7.84 2.19 -18.57
CA VAL A 782 6.57 1.48 -18.31
C VAL A 782 5.63 2.36 -17.46
N PHE A 783 6.15 3.04 -16.45
CA PHE A 783 5.38 3.98 -15.63
C PHE A 783 4.84 5.14 -16.47
N VAL A 784 5.63 5.73 -17.36
CA VAL A 784 5.18 6.79 -18.29
C VAL A 784 4.10 6.28 -19.24
N ILE A 785 4.24 5.07 -19.79
CA ILE A 785 3.20 4.45 -20.63
C ILE A 785 1.92 4.23 -19.83
N TYR A 786 2.02 3.80 -18.57
CA TYR A 786 0.87 3.67 -17.67
C TYR A 786 0.17 5.02 -17.43
N LEU A 787 0.94 6.10 -17.18
CA LEU A 787 0.38 7.46 -17.03
C LEU A 787 -0.31 7.92 -18.32
N TYR A 788 0.30 7.66 -19.47
CA TYR A 788 -0.29 7.96 -20.77
C TYR A 788 -1.60 7.19 -21.00
N GLN A 789 -1.65 5.90 -20.65
CA GLN A 789 -2.88 5.11 -20.73
C GLN A 789 -3.96 5.60 -19.76
N ARG A 790 -3.58 6.03 -18.56
CA ARG A 790 -4.50 6.63 -17.58
C ARG A 790 -5.06 7.97 -18.04
N TRP A 791 -4.29 8.72 -18.84
CA TRP A 791 -4.77 9.92 -19.51
C TRP A 791 -5.71 9.60 -20.68
N LEU A 792 -5.41 8.56 -21.46
CA LEU A 792 -6.17 8.18 -22.66
C LEU A 792 -7.47 7.39 -22.37
N TYR A 793 -7.47 6.55 -21.32
CA TYR A 793 -8.58 5.66 -20.99
C TYR A 793 -9.20 6.01 -19.62
N PRO A 794 -10.54 5.92 -19.47
CA PRO A 794 -11.21 6.20 -18.21
C PRO A 794 -10.82 5.21 -17.11
N ILE A 795 -10.83 5.69 -15.86
CA ILE A 795 -10.55 4.88 -14.67
C ILE A 795 -11.79 4.05 -14.32
N ASP A 796 -11.64 2.73 -14.29
CA ASP A 796 -12.68 1.77 -13.93
C ASP A 796 -12.55 1.37 -12.45
N TYR A 797 -13.52 1.80 -11.65
CA TYR A 797 -13.62 1.53 -10.22
C TYR A 797 -14.16 0.13 -9.91
N LYS A 798 -14.86 -0.52 -10.85
CA LYS A 798 -15.40 -1.87 -10.64
C LYS A 798 -14.34 -2.94 -10.85
N ARG A 799 -13.32 -2.61 -11.64
CA ARG A 799 -12.22 -3.50 -11.95
C ARG A 799 -11.27 -3.60 -10.76
N VAL A 800 -11.03 -4.83 -10.33
CA VAL A 800 -10.03 -5.19 -9.33
C VAL A 800 -8.64 -4.82 -9.86
N ASN A 801 -7.89 -4.05 -9.09
CA ASN A 801 -6.53 -3.63 -9.43
C ASN A 801 -5.49 -4.74 -9.15
N GLU A 802 -4.24 -4.48 -9.50
CA GLU A 802 -3.10 -5.41 -9.31
C GLU A 802 -2.91 -5.86 -7.84
N PHE A 803 -3.43 -5.06 -6.91
CA PHE A 803 -3.41 -5.29 -5.47
C PHE A 803 -4.71 -5.92 -4.96
N GLY A 804 -5.55 -6.46 -5.85
CA GLY A 804 -6.78 -7.14 -5.44
C GLY A 804 -7.90 -6.23 -4.93
N ASP A 805 -7.75 -4.91 -5.01
CA ASP A 805 -8.77 -3.93 -4.59
C ASP A 805 -9.56 -3.47 -5.80
N SER A 806 -10.88 -3.63 -5.79
CA SER A 806 -11.75 -2.83 -6.67
C SER A 806 -12.05 -1.51 -5.97
N GLY A 807 -12.16 -0.41 -6.71
CA GLY A 807 -12.66 0.86 -6.17
C GLY A 807 -14.11 0.76 -5.64
N ASP A 808 -14.82 -0.32 -5.99
CA ASP A 808 -16.10 -0.68 -5.39
C ASP A 808 -15.97 -1.26 -3.98
N ALA A 809 -14.81 -1.76 -3.51
CA ALA A 809 -14.67 -2.17 -2.10
C ALA A 809 -14.75 -0.99 -1.12
N GLU A 810 -14.39 0.23 -1.56
CA GLU A 810 -14.65 1.48 -0.84
C GLU A 810 -16.05 2.07 -1.16
N ALA A 811 -16.74 1.60 -2.21
CA ALA A 811 -18.07 2.08 -2.61
C ALA A 811 -19.23 1.11 -2.31
N GLU A 812 -18.95 -0.14 -1.91
CA GLU A 812 -19.92 -1.19 -1.56
C GLU A 812 -20.46 -1.04 -0.13
N GLU A 813 -19.92 -0.10 0.66
CA GLU A 813 -20.60 0.37 1.89
C GLU A 813 -21.88 1.19 1.59
N VAL A 814 -22.21 1.46 0.32
CA VAL A 814 -23.48 2.06 -0.07
C VAL A 814 -24.23 1.16 -1.06
N PRO A 815 -25.39 0.56 -0.68
CA PRO A 815 -26.15 -0.28 -1.59
C PRO A 815 -26.74 0.56 -2.73
N ARG A 816 -26.37 0.25 -3.99
CA ARG A 816 -27.04 0.82 -5.18
C ARG A 816 -28.31 0.02 -5.52
N PRO A 817 -29.43 0.69 -5.85
CA PRO A 817 -30.66 0.02 -6.29
C PRO A 817 -30.52 -0.57 -7.70
N LYS A 818 -31.12 -1.74 -7.90
CA LYS A 818 -31.22 -2.45 -9.18
C LYS A 818 -32.04 -1.63 -10.18
N THR A 819 -31.52 -1.39 -11.38
CA THR A 819 -32.29 -0.86 -12.52
C THR A 819 -32.89 -2.04 -13.32
N PRO A 820 -34.13 -1.94 -13.83
CA PRO A 820 -34.83 -3.07 -14.42
C PRO A 820 -34.27 -3.50 -15.78
N GLU A 821 -34.25 -4.81 -15.99
CA GLU A 821 -33.93 -5.45 -17.26
C GLU A 821 -34.91 -5.01 -18.35
N THR A 822 -34.37 -4.57 -19.49
CA THR A 822 -35.15 -4.35 -20.72
C THR A 822 -35.20 -5.66 -21.52
N PRO A 823 -36.37 -6.12 -21.99
CA PRO A 823 -36.47 -7.33 -22.77
C PRO A 823 -36.00 -7.13 -24.22
N LYS A 824 -35.39 -8.18 -24.76
CA LYS A 824 -34.91 -8.30 -26.14
C LYS A 824 -36.05 -8.09 -27.16
N LYS A 825 -35.74 -7.38 -28.25
CA LYS A 825 -36.58 -7.26 -29.45
C LYS A 825 -36.66 -8.59 -30.19
N THR A 826 -37.87 -9.01 -30.54
CA THR A 826 -38.14 -9.92 -31.67
C THR A 826 -39.25 -9.30 -32.51
N ALA A 827 -39.09 -9.35 -33.84
CA ALA A 827 -40.00 -8.75 -34.82
C ALA A 827 -41.24 -9.62 -35.07
N GLN A 828 -42.41 -8.99 -35.31
CA GLN A 828 -43.33 -9.26 -36.46
C GLN A 828 -44.68 -8.49 -36.34
N ALA A 829 -44.96 -7.70 -37.40
CA ALA A 829 -46.18 -7.62 -38.24
C ALA A 829 -47.61 -7.21 -37.71
N ILE A 830 -48.15 -6.18 -38.40
CA ILE A 830 -49.56 -5.93 -38.86
C ILE A 830 -50.51 -5.04 -38.00
N HIS A 831 -51.03 -3.99 -38.68
CA HIS A 831 -52.07 -2.96 -38.39
C HIS A 831 -53.52 -3.53 -38.31
N PRO A 832 -54.62 -2.72 -38.18
CA PRO A 832 -54.91 -1.42 -37.52
C PRO A 832 -56.13 -1.58 -36.53
N GLU A 833 -56.56 -0.64 -35.67
CA GLU A 833 -57.45 0.51 -35.93
C GLU A 833 -57.75 1.26 -34.60
N THR A 834 -57.92 2.58 -34.73
CA THR A 834 -58.39 3.60 -33.76
C THR A 834 -59.95 3.62 -33.64
N PRO A 835 -60.66 4.63 -33.07
CA PRO A 835 -60.38 5.68 -32.06
C PRO A 835 -61.50 5.89 -30.99
N LYS A 836 -61.25 6.74 -29.98
CA LYS A 836 -62.05 7.95 -29.60
C LYS A 836 -61.44 8.59 -28.32
N SER A 837 -60.66 9.68 -28.40
CA SER A 837 -61.06 11.12 -28.37
C SER A 837 -61.75 11.52 -27.05
N ARG A 838 -61.41 12.58 -26.29
CA ARG A 838 -60.86 13.93 -26.56
C ARG A 838 -60.43 14.54 -25.19
N HIS A 839 -59.20 15.03 -25.01
CA HIS A 839 -58.70 16.42 -25.19
C HIS A 839 -59.03 17.45 -24.08
N ALA A 840 -57.98 17.95 -23.42
CA ALA A 840 -57.56 19.37 -23.38
C ALA A 840 -56.12 19.44 -22.82
N LYS A 841 -55.05 19.46 -23.63
CA LYS A 841 -54.37 20.53 -24.39
C LYS A 841 -53.11 21.06 -23.65
N LYS A 842 -51.97 20.67 -24.22
CA LYS A 842 -50.58 21.07 -23.95
C LYS A 842 -50.35 22.57 -24.23
N MET A 843 -49.44 23.19 -23.48
CA MET A 843 -48.60 24.29 -23.96
C MET A 843 -47.14 23.83 -23.87
N THR A 844 -46.43 23.95 -24.99
CA THR A 844 -45.09 23.42 -25.27
C THR A 844 -44.03 24.50 -25.14
N THR A 845 -42.87 24.16 -24.56
CA THR A 845 -41.58 24.81 -24.88
C THR A 845 -40.45 23.76 -24.89
N THR A 846 -40.02 23.48 -26.13
CA THR A 846 -38.65 23.30 -26.66
C THR A 846 -37.64 22.33 -26.04
N GLU A 847 -37.03 21.58 -26.97
CA GLU A 847 -35.98 20.56 -26.88
C GLU A 847 -34.67 21.05 -26.24
N GLY A 848 -33.95 20.15 -25.56
CA GLY A 848 -32.49 20.13 -25.67
C GLY A 848 -31.61 20.12 -24.42
N ASP A 849 -32.09 20.07 -23.17
CA ASP A 849 -31.18 19.96 -22.01
C ASP A 849 -30.91 18.47 -21.68
N LYS A 850 -29.75 17.95 -22.08
CA LYS A 850 -29.21 16.71 -21.51
C LYS A 850 -29.10 16.91 -20.00
N VAL A 851 -29.84 16.11 -19.24
CA VAL A 851 -29.77 16.13 -17.77
C VAL A 851 -28.41 15.57 -17.35
N ILE A 852 -27.53 16.46 -16.88
CA ILE A 852 -26.20 16.09 -16.39
C ILE A 852 -26.39 15.50 -14.99
N LYS A 853 -26.23 14.18 -14.87
CA LYS A 853 -26.21 13.50 -13.55
C LYS A 853 -24.84 13.69 -12.91
N ILE A 854 -24.83 14.31 -11.74
CA ILE A 854 -23.62 14.65 -10.99
C ILE A 854 -23.44 13.65 -9.85
N ASN A 855 -22.19 13.29 -9.56
CA ASN A 855 -21.88 12.48 -8.39
C ASN A 855 -22.09 13.32 -7.11
N LYS A 856 -23.22 13.11 -6.42
CA LYS A 856 -23.58 13.81 -5.17
C LYS A 856 -22.60 13.61 -4.01
N TRP A 857 -21.74 12.60 -4.10
CA TRP A 857 -20.76 12.27 -3.06
C TRP A 857 -19.41 12.94 -3.27
N ASP A 858 -19.19 13.58 -4.43
CA ASP A 858 -18.02 14.40 -4.69
C ASP A 858 -18.34 15.88 -4.45
N GLN A 859 -17.95 16.36 -3.28
CA GLN A 859 -18.18 17.73 -2.84
C GLN A 859 -17.66 18.78 -3.83
N VAL A 860 -16.51 18.55 -4.46
CA VAL A 860 -15.90 19.52 -5.38
C VAL A 860 -16.70 19.58 -6.67
N THR A 861 -17.08 18.42 -7.20
CA THR A 861 -17.91 18.35 -8.41
C THR A 861 -19.30 18.95 -8.17
N VAL A 862 -19.91 18.69 -7.00
CA VAL A 862 -21.19 19.31 -6.60
C VAL A 862 -21.08 20.83 -6.56
N ARG A 863 -20.03 21.37 -5.91
CA ARG A 863 -19.79 22.81 -5.83
C ARG A 863 -19.66 23.44 -7.22
N ASN A 864 -18.76 22.91 -8.04
CA ASN A 864 -18.47 23.46 -9.36
C ASN A 864 -19.70 23.40 -10.26
N SER A 865 -20.47 22.31 -10.19
CA SER A 865 -21.69 22.17 -11.00
C SER A 865 -22.79 23.15 -10.57
N LEU A 866 -22.93 23.43 -9.27
CA LEU A 866 -23.82 24.47 -8.77
C LEU A 866 -23.35 25.84 -9.24
N ASP A 867 -22.06 26.15 -9.12
CA ASP A 867 -21.46 27.41 -9.55
C ASP A 867 -21.63 27.66 -11.07
N ASP A 868 -21.42 26.62 -11.90
CA ASP A 868 -21.66 26.68 -13.34
C ASP A 868 -23.14 26.92 -13.68
N THR A 869 -24.05 26.30 -12.92
CA THR A 869 -25.49 26.52 -13.09
C THR A 869 -25.89 27.94 -12.67
N VAL A 870 -25.33 28.48 -11.58
CA VAL A 870 -25.52 29.88 -11.16
C VAL A 870 -25.02 30.82 -12.26
N LYS A 871 -23.84 30.55 -12.82
CA LYS A 871 -23.26 31.32 -13.93
C LYS A 871 -24.15 31.28 -15.18
N GLU A 872 -24.68 30.12 -15.54
CA GLU A 872 -25.63 29.95 -16.65
C GLU A 872 -26.90 30.80 -16.45
N ILE A 873 -27.44 30.81 -15.22
CA ILE A 873 -28.63 31.60 -14.87
C ILE A 873 -28.34 33.10 -14.93
N LEU A 874 -27.18 33.55 -14.44
CA LEU A 874 -26.80 34.96 -14.42
C LEU A 874 -26.50 35.50 -15.83
N ASN A 875 -25.79 34.74 -16.67
CA ASN A 875 -25.48 35.13 -18.05
C ASN A 875 -26.72 35.20 -18.95
N LYS A 876 -27.81 34.50 -18.61
CA LYS A 876 -29.10 34.61 -19.32
C LYS A 876 -29.88 35.90 -18.99
N ARG A 877 -29.42 36.69 -18.01
CA ARG A 877 -30.06 37.97 -17.64
C ARG A 877 -29.64 39.09 -18.60
N VAL A 878 -30.60 39.87 -19.05
CA VAL A 878 -30.37 41.04 -19.93
C VAL A 878 -29.67 42.15 -19.13
N GLY A 879 -28.61 42.75 -19.70
CA GLY A 879 -27.90 43.90 -19.10
C GLY A 879 -26.64 43.57 -18.28
N TRP A 880 -26.28 42.30 -18.15
CA TRP A 880 -25.09 41.83 -17.42
C TRP A 880 -23.97 41.47 -18.39
N GLN A 881 -22.77 42.02 -18.18
CA GLN A 881 -21.56 41.69 -18.94
C GLN A 881 -20.49 41.09 -18.02
N GLU A 882 -20.13 39.82 -18.23
CA GLU A 882 -19.08 39.13 -17.49
C GLU A 882 -17.69 39.71 -17.82
N TYR A 883 -16.82 39.89 -16.83
CA TYR A 883 -15.42 40.29 -17.03
C TYR A 883 -14.45 39.40 -16.23
N TYR A 884 -13.27 39.11 -16.80
CA TYR A 884 -12.39 38.02 -16.37
C TYR A 884 -11.14 38.45 -15.57
N SER A 885 -11.12 39.67 -15.02
CA SER A 885 -9.92 40.28 -14.42
C SER A 885 -9.20 39.44 -13.35
N LEU A 886 -9.91 38.65 -12.54
CA LEU A 886 -9.27 37.74 -11.57
C LEU A 886 -8.59 36.55 -12.27
N PHE A 887 -9.25 35.99 -13.28
CA PHE A 887 -8.72 34.87 -14.06
C PHE A 887 -7.51 35.32 -14.90
N ASP A 888 -7.56 36.51 -15.47
CA ASP A 888 -6.45 37.12 -16.23
C ASP A 888 -5.24 37.37 -15.31
N GLY A 889 -5.47 37.83 -14.08
CA GLY A 889 -4.41 37.97 -13.08
C GLY A 889 -3.74 36.63 -12.73
N ARG A 890 -4.53 35.57 -12.54
CA ARG A 890 -4.04 34.21 -12.33
C ARG A 890 -3.24 33.69 -13.53
N LEU A 891 -3.74 33.93 -14.74
CA LEU A 891 -3.08 33.54 -15.98
C LEU A 891 -1.75 34.26 -16.15
N LEU A 892 -1.68 35.55 -15.83
CA LEU A 892 -0.44 36.34 -15.90
C LEU A 892 0.63 35.82 -14.93
N ILE A 893 0.26 35.55 -13.67
CA ILE A 893 1.21 35.00 -12.67
C ILE A 893 1.69 33.62 -13.11
N SER A 894 0.79 32.79 -13.65
CA SER A 894 1.14 31.47 -14.19
C SER A 894 2.06 31.57 -15.40
N PHE A 895 1.83 32.53 -16.28
CA PHE A 895 2.68 32.78 -17.44
C PHE A 895 4.09 33.19 -17.04
N ILE A 896 4.25 34.03 -16.01
CA ILE A 896 5.58 34.41 -15.48
C ILE A 896 6.31 33.19 -14.91
N ALA A 897 5.62 32.31 -14.18
CA ALA A 897 6.21 31.07 -13.67
C ALA A 897 6.69 30.15 -14.82
N VAL A 898 5.88 30.02 -15.88
CA VAL A 898 6.26 29.27 -17.08
C VAL A 898 7.44 29.93 -17.80
N CYS A 899 7.54 31.26 -17.82
CA CYS A 899 8.68 31.96 -18.41
C CYS A 899 10.00 31.66 -17.70
N PHE A 900 10.02 31.59 -16.35
CA PHE A 900 11.22 31.18 -15.60
C PHE A 900 11.66 29.75 -15.96
N SER A 901 10.70 28.83 -16.07
CA SER A 901 10.97 27.43 -16.45
C SER A 901 11.43 27.31 -17.91
N GLY A 902 10.77 28.01 -18.82
CA GLY A 902 11.11 28.05 -20.25
C GLY A 902 12.47 28.68 -20.51
N PHE A 903 12.83 29.75 -19.78
CA PHE A 903 14.15 30.37 -19.87
C PHE A 903 15.26 29.44 -19.35
N ALA A 904 15.03 28.76 -18.23
CA ALA A 904 15.98 27.76 -17.72
C ALA A 904 16.22 26.63 -18.73
N ALA A 905 15.16 26.12 -19.35
CA ALA A 905 15.25 25.08 -20.38
C ALA A 905 15.97 25.56 -21.65
N ALA A 906 15.65 26.76 -22.13
CA ALA A 906 16.29 27.35 -23.31
C ALA A 906 17.78 27.65 -23.07
N TRP A 907 18.14 28.15 -21.89
CA TRP A 907 19.52 28.45 -21.53
C TRP A 907 20.37 27.18 -21.38
N HIS A 908 19.79 26.14 -20.77
CA HIS A 908 20.42 24.82 -20.67
C HIS A 908 20.65 24.15 -22.03
N TYR A 909 19.82 24.45 -23.04
CA TYR A 909 20.02 23.91 -24.39
C TYR A 909 21.25 24.51 -25.10
N VAL A 910 21.62 25.75 -24.76
CA VAL A 910 22.69 26.49 -25.44
C VAL A 910 24.03 26.42 -24.70
N VAL A 911 24.01 26.26 -23.37
CA VAL A 911 25.21 26.36 -22.52
C VAL A 911 25.44 25.06 -21.72
N PRO A 912 26.69 24.57 -21.61
CA PRO A 912 27.03 23.40 -20.79
C PRO A 912 26.63 23.55 -19.32
N PHE A 913 26.21 22.45 -18.69
CA PHE A 913 25.63 22.40 -17.35
C PHE A 913 26.46 23.09 -16.24
N GLU A 914 27.79 23.10 -16.36
CA GLU A 914 28.71 23.69 -15.37
C GLU A 914 28.47 25.20 -15.17
N GLU A 915 28.22 25.95 -16.25
CA GLU A 915 28.02 27.40 -16.24
C GLU A 915 26.55 27.80 -16.04
N VAL A 916 25.62 26.86 -16.22
CA VAL A 916 24.17 27.07 -16.08
C VAL A 916 23.70 27.02 -14.62
N LYS A 917 24.48 26.41 -13.71
CA LYS A 917 24.17 26.26 -12.27
C LYS A 917 23.60 27.54 -11.61
N PRO A 918 24.23 28.72 -11.69
CA PRO A 918 23.70 29.93 -11.05
C PRO A 918 22.37 30.40 -11.67
N VAL A 919 22.21 30.30 -12.99
CA VAL A 919 20.99 30.69 -13.70
C VAL A 919 19.83 29.74 -13.35
N LEU A 920 20.11 28.45 -13.26
CA LEU A 920 19.12 27.43 -12.88
C LEU A 920 18.63 27.63 -11.45
N ILE A 921 19.53 27.97 -10.51
CA ILE A 921 19.15 28.29 -9.13
C ILE A 921 18.22 29.50 -9.10
N ILE A 922 18.57 30.60 -9.79
CA ILE A 922 17.76 31.82 -9.83
C ILE A 922 16.37 31.53 -10.44
N CYS A 923 16.31 30.78 -11.54
CA CYS A 923 15.04 30.45 -12.20
C CYS A 923 14.18 29.50 -11.37
N SER A 924 14.79 28.53 -10.69
CA SER A 924 14.10 27.60 -9.80
C SER A 924 13.53 28.35 -8.58
N THR A 925 14.33 29.20 -7.93
CA THR A 925 13.86 30.04 -6.82
C THR A 925 12.76 31.01 -7.27
N GLY A 926 12.89 31.63 -8.44
CA GLY A 926 11.87 32.50 -9.03
C GLY A 926 10.55 31.77 -9.33
N TYR A 927 10.62 30.52 -9.81
CA TYR A 927 9.46 29.66 -10.01
C TYR A 927 8.75 29.36 -8.69
N PHE A 928 9.47 28.93 -7.64
CA PHE A 928 8.87 28.67 -6.34
C PHE A 928 8.23 29.91 -5.71
N MET A 929 8.88 31.07 -5.84
CA MET A 929 8.33 32.35 -5.36
C MET A 929 7.04 32.73 -6.11
N THR A 930 7.00 32.59 -7.43
CA THR A 930 5.81 32.91 -8.24
C THR A 930 4.66 31.94 -8.01
N VAL A 931 4.92 30.65 -7.80
CA VAL A 931 3.91 29.67 -7.35
C VAL A 931 3.40 29.99 -5.94
N GLY A 932 4.27 30.45 -5.04
CA GLY A 932 3.85 30.94 -3.72
C GLY A 932 2.94 32.16 -3.82
N ILE A 933 3.28 33.13 -4.68
CA ILE A 933 2.45 34.32 -4.97
C ILE A 933 1.11 33.89 -5.58
N LEU A 934 1.08 32.90 -6.47
CA LEU A 934 -0.15 32.34 -7.04
C LEU A 934 -1.07 31.78 -5.94
N GLN A 935 -0.52 31.06 -4.96
CA GLN A 935 -1.29 30.52 -3.84
C GLN A 935 -1.86 31.63 -2.95
N LEU A 936 -1.06 32.67 -2.68
CA LEU A 936 -1.50 33.85 -1.92
C LEU A 936 -2.60 34.62 -2.68
N TYR A 937 -2.49 34.73 -4.00
CA TYR A 937 -3.51 35.35 -4.86
C TYR A 937 -4.85 34.60 -4.76
N GLN A 938 -4.82 33.28 -4.85
CA GLN A 938 -6.03 32.45 -4.70
C GLN A 938 -6.68 32.58 -3.31
N TRP A 939 -5.88 32.60 -2.25
CA TRP A 939 -6.39 32.68 -0.88
C TRP A 939 -6.93 34.07 -0.51
N TYR A 940 -6.21 35.13 -0.85
CA TYR A 940 -6.54 36.47 -0.37
C TYR A 940 -7.36 37.29 -1.37
N VAL A 941 -7.16 37.09 -2.68
CA VAL A 941 -7.77 37.90 -3.74
C VAL A 941 -8.96 37.18 -4.38
N GLU A 942 -8.82 35.91 -4.76
CA GLU A 942 -9.93 35.17 -5.41
C GLU A 942 -11.01 34.73 -4.42
N ARG A 943 -10.66 34.27 -3.21
CA ARG A 943 -11.61 33.91 -2.12
C ARG A 943 -12.83 33.10 -2.56
N GLY A 944 -12.68 32.19 -3.53
CA GLY A 944 -13.79 31.38 -4.06
C GLY A 944 -14.82 32.14 -4.91
N CYS A 945 -14.46 33.33 -5.43
CA CYS A 945 -15.24 34.07 -6.41
C CYS A 945 -15.19 33.36 -7.76
N PHE A 946 -16.35 32.92 -8.25
CA PHE A 946 -16.47 32.19 -9.51
C PHE A 946 -17.11 33.02 -10.63
N TYR A 947 -17.73 34.15 -10.31
CA TYR A 947 -18.41 34.99 -11.31
C TYR A 947 -18.35 36.48 -10.97
N GLN A 948 -18.00 37.29 -11.97
CA GLN A 948 -17.96 38.75 -11.90
C GLN A 948 -18.63 39.35 -13.12
N ALA A 949 -19.51 40.32 -12.91
CA ALA A 949 -20.23 40.96 -14.00
C ALA A 949 -20.49 42.43 -13.72
N MET A 950 -20.55 43.23 -14.79
CA MET A 950 -21.00 44.61 -14.75
C MET A 950 -22.45 44.65 -15.21
N GLU A 951 -23.33 45.10 -14.33
CA GLU A 951 -24.74 45.37 -14.64
C GLU A 951 -24.86 46.82 -15.13
N ASN A 952 -25.49 47.00 -16.28
CA ASN A 952 -25.76 48.31 -16.87
C ASN A 952 -27.26 48.47 -17.16
N ASP A 953 -27.97 49.04 -16.19
CA ASP A 953 -29.43 49.29 -16.27
C ASP A 953 -29.77 50.64 -16.92
N GLY A 954 -28.85 51.25 -17.67
CA GLY A 954 -29.05 52.52 -18.36
C GLY A 954 -29.10 53.76 -17.45
N LYS A 955 -29.22 53.60 -16.12
CA LYS A 955 -29.11 54.68 -15.11
C LYS A 955 -27.95 54.53 -14.13
N PHE A 956 -27.54 53.30 -13.82
CA PHE A 956 -26.47 53.00 -12.86
C PHE A 956 -25.59 51.86 -13.39
N LYS A 957 -24.31 51.87 -13.00
CA LYS A 957 -23.35 50.79 -13.27
C LYS A 957 -23.00 50.09 -11.96
N ARG A 958 -23.26 48.79 -11.84
CA ARG A 958 -22.98 48.00 -10.64
C ARG A 958 -22.01 46.88 -10.96
N ALA A 959 -20.92 46.81 -10.19
CA ALA A 959 -19.97 45.71 -10.31
C ALA A 959 -20.38 44.60 -9.33
N TRP A 960 -20.83 43.47 -9.85
CA TRP A 960 -21.24 42.31 -9.08
C TRP A 960 -20.12 41.28 -8.95
N LYS A 961 -19.95 40.74 -7.74
CA LYS A 961 -19.08 39.60 -7.44
C LYS A 961 -19.88 38.52 -6.73
N TRP A 962 -19.82 37.31 -7.27
CA TRP A 962 -20.47 36.12 -6.74
C TRP A 962 -19.41 35.11 -6.30
N SER A 963 -19.55 34.59 -5.08
CA SER A 963 -18.67 33.59 -4.51
C SER A 963 -19.46 32.47 -3.86
N SER A 964 -18.88 31.28 -3.90
CA SER A 964 -19.43 30.09 -3.24
C SER A 964 -18.49 29.65 -2.13
N ASP A 965 -19.03 29.09 -1.05
CA ASP A 965 -18.24 28.40 -0.04
C ASP A 965 -18.95 27.11 0.41
N MET A 966 -18.14 26.09 0.65
CA MET A 966 -18.59 24.80 1.18
C MET A 966 -17.45 24.14 1.94
N LYS A 967 -17.62 23.93 3.24
CA LYS A 967 -16.61 23.34 4.13
C LYS A 967 -16.48 21.84 3.89
N SER A 968 -15.27 21.29 4.05
CA SER A 968 -15.05 19.84 3.90
C SER A 968 -15.96 19.03 4.82
N TYR A 969 -16.64 18.03 4.25
CA TYR A 969 -17.60 17.15 4.95
C TYR A 969 -18.85 17.85 5.52
N ASP A 970 -19.13 19.07 5.06
CA ASP A 970 -20.35 19.83 5.40
C ASP A 970 -21.33 19.78 4.21
N ASP A 971 -22.62 19.67 4.50
CA ASP A 971 -23.69 19.57 3.49
C ASP A 971 -24.22 20.95 3.07
N LYS A 972 -23.69 22.03 3.66
CA LYS A 972 -24.16 23.40 3.47
C LYS A 972 -23.43 24.13 2.35
N TYR A 973 -24.15 24.44 1.27
CA TYR A 973 -23.70 25.36 0.22
C TYR A 973 -24.04 26.80 0.59
N THR A 974 -23.02 27.66 0.69
CA THR A 974 -23.18 29.10 0.95
C THR A 974 -22.90 29.90 -0.32
N LEU A 975 -23.95 30.50 -0.88
CA LEU A 975 -23.85 31.41 -2.02
C LEU A 975 -23.80 32.84 -1.50
N SER A 976 -22.78 33.60 -1.86
CA SER A 976 -22.62 35.00 -1.48
C SER A 976 -22.58 35.89 -2.71
N ALA A 977 -23.30 37.01 -2.64
CA ALA A 977 -23.29 38.05 -3.67
C ALA A 977 -22.91 39.38 -3.03
N SER A 978 -22.07 40.14 -3.73
CA SER A 978 -21.74 41.51 -3.36
C SER A 978 -21.79 42.40 -4.59
N TYR A 979 -22.22 43.64 -4.41
CA TYR A 979 -22.11 44.66 -5.45
C TYR A 979 -21.37 45.88 -4.94
N SER A 980 -20.71 46.57 -5.86
CA SER A 980 -20.08 47.87 -5.63
C SER A 980 -20.60 48.86 -6.66
N GLN A 981 -21.07 50.01 -6.17
CA GLN A 981 -21.53 51.14 -6.97
C GLN A 981 -20.99 52.43 -6.35
N ASP A 982 -20.05 53.09 -7.04
CA ASP A 982 -19.36 54.29 -6.58
C ASP A 982 -18.83 54.16 -5.14
N ASN A 983 -19.58 54.67 -4.15
CA ASN A 983 -19.24 54.70 -2.71
C ASN A 983 -20.13 53.78 -1.84
N ARG A 984 -20.97 52.95 -2.46
CA ARG A 984 -21.87 52.01 -1.78
C ARG A 984 -21.48 50.58 -2.11
N SER A 985 -21.48 49.73 -1.09
CA SER A 985 -21.30 48.29 -1.24
C SER A 985 -22.27 47.56 -0.33
N ALA A 986 -22.97 46.57 -0.88
CA ALA A 986 -23.77 45.64 -0.08
C ALA A 986 -23.30 44.21 -0.33
N GLN A 987 -23.42 43.38 0.69
CA GLN A 987 -23.09 41.96 0.64
C GLN A 987 -24.20 41.16 1.32
N GLY A 988 -24.56 40.04 0.72
CA GLY A 988 -25.56 39.12 1.24
C GLY A 988 -25.16 37.69 0.95
N ASN A 989 -25.63 36.77 1.80
CA ASN A 989 -25.36 35.35 1.66
C ASN A 989 -26.62 34.52 1.89
N VAL A 990 -26.67 33.35 1.25
CA VAL A 990 -27.70 32.33 1.44
C VAL A 990 -26.99 31.01 1.69
N THR A 991 -27.27 30.40 2.83
CA THR A 991 -26.73 29.08 3.20
C THR A 991 -27.87 28.07 3.25
N LYS A 992 -27.78 27.01 2.45
CA LYS A 992 -28.73 25.88 2.46
C LYS A 992 -28.02 24.55 2.26
N SER A 993 -28.68 23.48 2.68
CA SER A 993 -28.22 22.12 2.40
C SER A 993 -28.26 21.86 0.89
N ILE A 994 -27.26 21.13 0.37
CA ILE A 994 -27.18 20.69 -1.04
C ILE A 994 -28.45 19.94 -1.46
N SER A 995 -29.10 19.23 -0.53
CA SER A 995 -30.36 18.52 -0.75
C SER A 995 -31.51 19.43 -1.22
N ALA A 996 -31.43 20.74 -0.99
CA ALA A 996 -32.41 21.70 -1.49
C ALA A 996 -32.24 21.99 -2.99
N TYR A 997 -31.03 21.80 -3.54
CA TYR A 997 -30.69 22.12 -4.93
C TYR A 997 -30.50 20.89 -5.81
N ILE A 998 -30.30 19.70 -5.23
CA ILE A 998 -29.98 18.47 -5.96
C ILE A 998 -30.97 17.37 -5.59
N THR A 999 -31.51 16.68 -6.59
CA THR A 999 -32.42 15.53 -6.42
C THR A 999 -31.70 14.26 -5.97
N GLU A 1000 -32.44 13.25 -5.50
CA GLU A 1000 -31.87 11.96 -5.09
C GLU A 1000 -31.04 11.27 -6.19
N ASP A 1001 -31.39 11.53 -7.45
CA ASP A 1001 -30.75 11.04 -8.68
C ASP A 1001 -29.50 11.83 -9.11
N GLY A 1002 -29.13 12.90 -8.39
CA GLY A 1002 -27.97 13.73 -8.68
C GLY A 1002 -28.21 14.81 -9.74
N GLU A 1003 -29.45 15.30 -9.87
CA GLU A 1003 -29.84 16.32 -10.86
C GLU A 1003 -30.05 17.68 -10.19
N ILE A 1004 -29.52 18.76 -10.77
CA ILE A 1004 -29.69 20.12 -10.22
C ILE A 1004 -31.08 20.67 -10.55
N VAL A 1005 -31.80 21.10 -9.52
CA VAL A 1005 -33.12 21.72 -9.63
C VAL A 1005 -32.97 23.21 -10.00
N LYS A 1006 -32.69 23.49 -11.29
CA LYS A 1006 -32.49 24.85 -11.83
C LYS A 1006 -33.58 25.87 -11.40
N PRO A 1007 -34.89 25.53 -11.34
CA PRO A 1007 -35.93 26.50 -10.94
C PRO A 1007 -35.82 26.99 -9.50
N ILE A 1008 -35.44 26.13 -8.55
CA ILE A 1008 -35.27 26.50 -7.14
C ILE A 1008 -34.08 27.44 -7.01
N LEU A 1009 -32.95 27.07 -7.62
CA LEU A 1009 -31.73 27.88 -7.60
C LEU A 1009 -31.97 29.28 -8.21
N LYS A 1010 -32.73 29.36 -9.31
CA LYS A 1010 -33.12 30.65 -9.93
C LYS A 1010 -33.93 31.53 -8.99
N LEU A 1011 -34.92 30.98 -8.28
CA LEU A 1011 -35.73 31.74 -7.31
C LEU A 1011 -34.87 32.30 -6.17
N GLU A 1012 -33.85 31.55 -5.73
CA GLU A 1012 -32.95 31.98 -4.66
C GLU A 1012 -31.99 33.07 -5.10
N ILE A 1013 -31.43 32.97 -6.31
CA ILE A 1013 -30.62 34.02 -6.93
C ILE A 1013 -31.45 35.30 -7.08
N GLU A 1014 -32.69 35.20 -7.57
CA GLU A 1014 -33.59 36.34 -7.72
C GLU A 1014 -33.99 36.98 -6.38
N LYS A 1015 -34.19 36.16 -5.35
CA LYS A 1015 -34.45 36.64 -3.99
C LYS A 1015 -33.24 37.37 -3.43
N LEU A 1016 -32.05 36.78 -3.52
CA LEU A 1016 -30.81 37.38 -3.04
C LEU A 1016 -30.50 38.71 -3.77
N TYR A 1017 -30.71 38.75 -5.09
CA TYR A 1017 -30.60 39.98 -5.87
C TYR A 1017 -31.60 41.04 -5.41
N LYS A 1018 -32.89 40.69 -5.27
CA LYS A 1018 -33.92 41.62 -4.81
C LYS A 1018 -33.65 42.12 -3.40
N ASP A 1019 -33.21 41.27 -2.49
CA ASP A 1019 -32.89 41.65 -1.11
C ASP A 1019 -31.70 42.63 -1.06
N LEU A 1020 -30.71 42.46 -1.94
CA LEU A 1020 -29.56 43.36 -2.04
C LEU A 1020 -29.89 44.70 -2.71
N VAL A 1021 -30.78 44.70 -3.71
CA VAL A 1021 -31.23 45.90 -4.43
C VAL A 1021 -32.32 46.65 -3.66
N ARG A 1022 -33.12 45.98 -2.83
CA ARG A 1022 -34.20 46.59 -2.04
C ARG A 1022 -33.70 47.28 -0.76
N ASN A 1023 -32.48 46.96 -0.33
CA ASN A 1023 -31.75 47.69 0.71
C ASN A 1023 -31.05 48.97 0.17
N GLU A 1024 -31.46 49.48 -1.00
CA GLU A 1024 -30.97 50.72 -1.64
C GLU A 1024 -31.57 52.03 -1.11
#